data_AF-A0A1F9SAJ5-F1
#
_entry.id   AF-A0A1F9SAJ5-F1
#
_cell.length_a   1.000
_cell.length_b   1.000
_cell.length_c   1.000
_cell.angle_alpha   90.00
_cell.angle_beta   90.00
_cell.angle_gamma   90.00
#
_symmetry.space_group_name_H-M   'P 1'
#
loop_
_entity.id
_entity.type
_entity.pdbx_description
1 polymer ?
#
loop_
_entity_poly.entity_id
_entity_poly.type
_entity_poly.pdbx_seq_one_letter_code
_entity_poly.pdbx_strand_id
1 'polypeptide(L)'
;MMTKVEKMRGSRPGPSVTGLAAVIFCLLACARPARAAFEDLGFGARGPGMGDAFTAVADDVSAAYYNPAGLSNVERPKVLASHALFHTGLSDGSSLGMSGLAFATPISNGRNGTVGVLWQQFSLSGVYSEQTGQVSWGYRFAKESAYEKFSLGASVKYLSHGFTRLEETYNAVRDDILQQGDTDPVLAGAKTRSALDADVGALYRYSKRWTLGASVMNAMQADVAFSEADQDKIPMKTRVGASYKSLWMLMAADARFSKGPDGKMDKQFTVAAEKVFPSLDRGDLGVRGSLAAGDREFKQATLGFSYKIQKIQVDYGFALPLGTIKETSGNHKIALSYHFGSATQTELAETELLDQYKKLRDAQNYKSPRDTASLNDPRLAEVREQVRKENYYAANKLLLEKANELLPDASVVSLTRRLSTVAAFYPSLAVDGDRQKQRWEELLSAGARDFINGRDLRAMKELAYAQSLNQQDSALSNFLDRTGELTRVTPDRVPADFSRGWPEYKMTESDEFYAKKRYSEALRKLEELLEIEPGNLMALKKSGSCNYMLGSYARAIRDWDLAAKAEPDPVEKAKLARMVEEARAKAGKAGTWEPNAAQTRLSEPEDETAPGTAGKPDAREIERLYQAGADAYAKGEYGKAADSFRKILTLDPQNTQAKKALERIIRLSR
;
A
#
# COMPACT_ATOMS: atom_id res chain seq x y z
N MET A 1 -89.93 -37.28 37.42
CA MET A 1 -88.54 -37.35 37.91
C MET A 1 -87.63 -36.86 36.80
N MET A 2 -86.69 -35.97 37.15
CA MET A 2 -85.66 -35.33 36.31
C MET A 2 -84.89 -36.36 35.45
N THR A 3 -84.25 -36.05 34.30
CA THR A 3 -83.22 -35.00 34.09
C THR A 3 -82.97 -34.69 32.60
N LYS A 4 -82.58 -33.44 32.34
CA LYS A 4 -82.04 -32.80 31.11
C LYS A 4 -80.92 -33.55 30.39
N VAL A 5 -80.82 -33.38 29.05
CA VAL A 5 -79.63 -32.85 28.32
C VAL A 5 -80.08 -32.18 27.00
N GLU A 6 -79.63 -30.94 26.78
CA GLU A 6 -79.76 -30.14 25.54
C GLU A 6 -78.80 -30.60 24.43
N LYS A 7 -79.21 -30.45 23.15
CA LYS A 7 -78.26 -30.14 22.06
C LYS A 7 -78.95 -29.38 20.92
N MET A 8 -78.57 -28.11 20.75
CA MET A 8 -78.99 -27.23 19.66
C MET A 8 -78.39 -27.64 18.32
N ARG A 9 -79.20 -27.61 17.25
CA ARG A 9 -78.77 -27.59 15.84
C ARG A 9 -79.37 -26.36 15.17
N GLY A 10 -78.53 -25.38 14.83
CA GLY A 10 -78.85 -24.28 13.91
C GLY A 10 -78.19 -24.55 12.55
N SER A 11 -78.99 -24.54 11.49
CA SER A 11 -78.58 -24.67 10.09
C SER A 11 -77.90 -23.39 9.58
N ARG A 12 -76.69 -23.51 9.02
CA ARG A 12 -75.97 -22.41 8.33
C ARG A 12 -76.46 -22.27 6.87
N PRO A 13 -76.57 -21.05 6.32
CA PRO A 13 -76.84 -20.85 4.89
C PRO A 13 -75.55 -21.07 4.07
N GLY A 14 -75.70 -21.63 2.86
CA GLY A 14 -74.60 -21.82 1.90
C GLY A 14 -74.06 -20.50 1.34
N PRO A 15 -72.82 -20.48 0.81
CA PRO A 15 -72.19 -19.25 0.35
C PRO A 15 -72.89 -18.70 -0.89
N SER A 16 -73.25 -17.41 -0.86
CA SER A 16 -73.87 -16.71 -1.98
C SER A 16 -72.88 -16.49 -3.12
N VAL A 17 -73.34 -16.71 -4.36
CA VAL A 17 -72.62 -16.57 -5.63
C VAL A 17 -71.91 -15.20 -5.79
N THR A 18 -72.41 -14.17 -5.10
CA THR A 18 -71.81 -12.82 -5.04
C THR A 18 -70.47 -12.75 -4.30
N GLY A 19 -70.21 -13.65 -3.35
CA GLY A 19 -68.94 -13.69 -2.62
C GLY A 19 -67.79 -14.27 -3.44
N LEU A 20 -68.07 -15.22 -4.33
CA LEU A 20 -67.07 -15.83 -5.20
C LEU A 20 -66.64 -14.87 -6.33
N ALA A 21 -67.59 -14.11 -6.88
CA ALA A 21 -67.31 -13.10 -7.91
C ALA A 21 -66.48 -11.92 -7.37
N ALA A 22 -66.67 -11.52 -6.11
CA ALA A 22 -65.90 -10.45 -5.48
C ALA A 22 -64.44 -10.89 -5.17
N VAL A 23 -64.21 -12.16 -4.84
CA VAL A 23 -62.86 -12.72 -4.65
C VAL A 23 -62.12 -12.84 -5.98
N ILE A 24 -62.81 -13.24 -7.06
CA ILE A 24 -62.25 -13.31 -8.41
C ILE A 24 -61.94 -11.91 -8.97
N PHE A 25 -62.81 -10.92 -8.73
CA PHE A 25 -62.58 -9.52 -9.13
C PHE A 25 -61.42 -8.86 -8.36
N CYS A 26 -61.24 -9.19 -7.07
CA CYS A 26 -60.08 -8.77 -6.29
C CYS A 26 -58.77 -9.46 -6.70
N LEU A 27 -58.82 -10.67 -7.25
CA LEU A 27 -57.65 -11.35 -7.83
C LEU A 27 -57.27 -10.76 -9.20
N LEU A 28 -58.25 -10.37 -10.02
CA LEU A 28 -58.04 -9.74 -11.34
C LEU A 28 -57.59 -8.27 -11.24
N ALA A 29 -57.97 -7.53 -10.19
CA ALA A 29 -57.55 -6.13 -10.00
C ALA A 29 -56.12 -5.94 -9.47
N CYS A 30 -55.36 -7.03 -9.29
CA CYS A 30 -53.98 -7.01 -8.78
C CYS A 30 -52.93 -7.47 -9.79
N ALA A 31 -53.26 -7.58 -11.09
CA ALA A 31 -52.26 -7.76 -12.15
C ALA A 31 -51.46 -6.46 -12.32
N ARG A 32 -50.53 -6.21 -11.39
CA ARG A 32 -49.48 -5.21 -11.58
C ARG A 32 -48.40 -5.83 -12.47
N PRO A 33 -47.81 -5.07 -13.40
CA PRO A 33 -46.70 -5.59 -14.19
C PRO A 33 -45.60 -6.06 -13.25
N ALA A 34 -45.27 -7.36 -13.33
CA ALA A 34 -44.11 -7.92 -12.69
C ALA A 34 -42.93 -7.67 -13.61
N ARG A 35 -41.94 -6.91 -13.14
CA ARG A 35 -40.66 -6.71 -13.85
C ARG A 35 -39.69 -7.73 -13.30
N ALA A 36 -39.23 -8.65 -14.14
CA ALA A 36 -38.43 -9.80 -13.71
C ALA A 36 -37.13 -9.98 -14.51
N ALA A 37 -36.91 -9.19 -15.57
CA ALA A 37 -35.72 -9.32 -16.41
C ALA A 37 -34.50 -8.63 -15.79
N PHE A 38 -33.34 -9.28 -15.88
CA PHE A 38 -32.03 -8.78 -15.48
C PHE A 38 -31.91 -8.42 -13.99
N GLU A 39 -32.28 -9.38 -13.14
CA GLU A 39 -32.12 -9.28 -11.70
C GLU A 39 -30.65 -9.06 -11.29
N ASP A 40 -30.45 -8.32 -10.19
CA ASP A 40 -29.12 -8.01 -9.67
C ASP A 40 -28.54 -9.20 -8.91
N LEU A 41 -27.96 -10.14 -9.64
CA LEU A 41 -27.41 -11.36 -9.06
C LEU A 41 -25.92 -11.26 -8.72
N GLY A 42 -25.22 -10.17 -9.05
CA GLY A 42 -23.79 -9.97 -8.74
C GLY A 42 -22.82 -10.77 -9.62
N PHE A 43 -21.74 -10.14 -10.10
CA PHE A 43 -20.71 -10.76 -10.96
C PHE A 43 -19.47 -11.25 -10.19
N GLY A 44 -18.85 -12.33 -10.67
CA GLY A 44 -17.68 -12.97 -10.04
C GLY A 44 -18.03 -13.71 -8.75
N ALA A 45 -17.04 -13.87 -7.86
CA ALA A 45 -17.24 -14.51 -6.55
C ALA A 45 -16.78 -13.65 -5.37
N ARG A 46 -15.81 -12.74 -5.57
CA ARG A 46 -15.33 -11.83 -4.52
C ARG A 46 -16.39 -10.83 -4.07
N GLY A 47 -16.97 -10.07 -4.99
CA GLY A 47 -18.08 -9.14 -4.72
C GLY A 47 -19.27 -9.80 -4.02
N PRO A 48 -19.79 -10.92 -4.54
CA PRO A 48 -20.88 -11.65 -3.91
C PRO A 48 -20.52 -12.25 -2.54
N GLY A 49 -19.26 -12.67 -2.34
CA GLY A 49 -18.77 -13.08 -1.02
C GLY A 49 -18.76 -11.94 0.01
N MET A 50 -18.85 -10.68 -0.45
CA MET A 50 -19.06 -9.47 0.35
C MET A 50 -20.52 -8.96 0.30
N GLY A 51 -21.49 -9.76 -0.15
CA GLY A 51 -22.89 -9.33 -0.26
C GLY A 51 -23.09 -8.16 -1.24
N ASP A 52 -22.24 -8.11 -2.27
CA ASP A 52 -22.18 -7.05 -3.28
C ASP A 52 -21.81 -5.66 -2.74
N ALA A 53 -21.25 -5.56 -1.53
CA ALA A 53 -20.69 -4.32 -0.99
C ALA A 53 -19.35 -3.96 -1.65
N PHE A 54 -19.42 -3.61 -2.93
CA PHE A 54 -18.27 -3.46 -3.81
C PHE A 54 -18.22 -2.13 -4.57
N THR A 55 -19.19 -1.23 -4.41
CA THR A 55 -19.30 0.03 -5.18
C THR A 55 -18.10 0.95 -4.95
N ALA A 56 -17.61 1.03 -3.72
CA ALA A 56 -16.43 1.82 -3.35
C ALA A 56 -15.14 1.01 -3.26
N VAL A 57 -15.23 -0.32 -3.42
CA VAL A 57 -14.07 -1.21 -3.47
C VAL A 57 -13.57 -1.28 -4.89
N ALA A 58 -14.40 -1.78 -5.81
CA ALA A 58 -14.24 -1.77 -7.28
C ALA A 58 -12.78 -1.69 -7.76
N ASP A 59 -11.96 -2.66 -7.36
CA ASP A 59 -10.50 -2.67 -7.54
C ASP A 59 -10.00 -3.79 -8.47
N ASP A 60 -10.92 -4.52 -9.11
CA ASP A 60 -10.61 -5.60 -10.06
C ASP A 60 -11.50 -5.54 -11.32
N VAL A 61 -11.39 -6.56 -12.18
CA VAL A 61 -12.11 -6.64 -13.47
C VAL A 61 -13.64 -6.60 -13.27
N SER A 62 -14.14 -7.09 -12.14
CA SER A 62 -15.57 -7.06 -11.82
C SER A 62 -16.10 -5.65 -11.59
N ALA A 63 -15.23 -4.65 -11.45
CA ALA A 63 -15.63 -3.24 -11.36
C ALA A 63 -16.54 -2.79 -12.51
N ALA A 64 -16.40 -3.37 -13.71
CA ALA A 64 -17.31 -3.11 -14.83
C ALA A 64 -18.80 -3.30 -14.46
N TYR A 65 -19.10 -4.30 -13.61
CA TYR A 65 -20.45 -4.59 -13.12
C TYR A 65 -20.90 -3.69 -11.96
N TYR A 66 -20.00 -3.37 -11.02
CA TYR A 66 -20.38 -2.66 -9.79
C TYR A 66 -20.26 -1.14 -9.89
N ASN A 67 -19.15 -0.66 -10.44
CA ASN A 67 -18.84 0.75 -10.63
C ASN A 67 -17.74 0.90 -11.69
N PRO A 68 -18.06 1.32 -12.95
CA PRO A 68 -17.09 1.37 -14.04
C PRO A 68 -15.90 2.30 -13.75
N ALA A 69 -16.04 3.29 -12.85
CA ALA A 69 -14.90 4.12 -12.43
C ALA A 69 -13.79 3.31 -11.74
N GLY A 70 -14.14 2.18 -11.14
CA GLY A 70 -13.21 1.27 -10.50
C GLY A 70 -12.24 0.58 -11.46
N LEU A 71 -12.56 0.48 -12.76
CA LEU A 71 -11.62 -0.03 -13.76
C LEU A 71 -10.33 0.78 -13.83
N SER A 72 -10.36 2.05 -13.41
CA SER A 72 -9.16 2.87 -13.30
C SER A 72 -8.14 2.39 -12.24
N ASN A 73 -8.55 1.48 -11.34
CA ASN A 73 -7.66 0.81 -10.39
C ASN A 73 -7.01 -0.46 -10.98
N VAL A 74 -7.40 -0.90 -12.17
CA VAL A 74 -6.80 -2.08 -12.82
C VAL A 74 -5.47 -1.66 -13.46
N GLU A 75 -4.36 -2.02 -12.81
CA GLU A 75 -3.02 -1.55 -13.20
C GLU A 75 -2.35 -2.39 -14.30
N ARG A 76 -2.86 -3.59 -14.60
CA ARG A 76 -2.32 -4.50 -15.64
C ARG A 76 -3.45 -5.32 -16.25
N PRO A 77 -3.27 -5.91 -17.45
CA PRO A 77 -4.32 -6.70 -18.07
C PRO A 77 -4.70 -7.90 -17.20
N LYS A 78 -6.02 -8.14 -17.07
CA LYS A 78 -6.57 -9.21 -16.24
C LYS A 78 -7.78 -9.83 -16.94
N VAL A 79 -7.95 -11.14 -16.77
CA VAL A 79 -9.15 -11.87 -17.18
C VAL A 79 -9.76 -12.55 -15.96
N LEU A 80 -11.09 -12.61 -15.90
CA LEU A 80 -11.87 -13.28 -14.87
C LEU A 80 -12.95 -14.12 -15.53
N ALA A 81 -12.99 -15.41 -15.23
CA ALA A 81 -14.10 -16.29 -15.57
C ALA A 81 -14.82 -16.68 -14.29
N SER A 82 -16.16 -16.80 -14.34
CA SER A 82 -16.96 -17.15 -13.17
C SER A 82 -18.16 -18.02 -13.54
N HIS A 83 -18.57 -18.83 -12.58
CA HIS A 83 -19.78 -19.63 -12.65
C HIS A 83 -20.50 -19.62 -11.30
N ALA A 84 -21.81 -19.52 -11.33
CA ALA A 84 -22.68 -19.43 -10.18
C ALA A 84 -23.86 -20.39 -10.31
N LEU A 85 -24.22 -20.99 -9.18
CA LEU A 85 -25.45 -21.76 -8.99
C LEU A 85 -26.27 -21.06 -7.91
N PHE A 86 -27.53 -20.78 -8.22
CA PHE A 86 -28.44 -20.11 -7.29
C PHE A 86 -29.45 -21.09 -6.72
N HIS A 87 -29.75 -20.92 -5.44
CA HIS A 87 -30.80 -21.64 -4.73
C HIS A 87 -30.69 -23.16 -4.93
N THR A 88 -29.49 -23.73 -4.76
CA THR A 88 -29.27 -25.16 -4.99
C THR A 88 -30.18 -26.00 -4.08
N GLY A 89 -30.86 -26.99 -4.65
CA GLY A 89 -31.82 -27.84 -3.93
C GLY A 89 -33.28 -27.35 -3.94
N LEU A 90 -33.66 -26.48 -4.88
CA LEU A 90 -35.08 -26.18 -5.12
C LEU A 90 -35.89 -27.45 -5.42
N SER A 91 -37.09 -27.53 -4.84
CA SER A 91 -37.98 -28.70 -4.92
C SER A 91 -38.67 -28.88 -6.26
N ASP A 92 -38.72 -27.83 -7.09
CA ASP A 92 -39.32 -27.83 -8.43
C ASP A 92 -38.37 -28.36 -9.52
N GLY A 93 -37.13 -28.70 -9.15
CA GLY A 93 -36.10 -29.15 -10.11
C GLY A 93 -35.50 -28.03 -10.94
N SER A 94 -35.79 -26.77 -10.63
CA SER A 94 -35.19 -25.61 -11.30
C SER A 94 -33.69 -25.53 -11.02
N SER A 95 -32.90 -25.39 -12.08
CA SER A 95 -31.45 -25.18 -12.00
C SER A 95 -31.12 -23.79 -12.54
N LEU A 96 -30.91 -22.87 -11.61
CA LEU A 96 -30.57 -21.48 -11.88
C LEU A 96 -29.05 -21.34 -11.95
N GLY A 97 -28.53 -21.10 -13.14
CA GLY A 97 -27.10 -21.01 -13.41
C GLY A 97 -26.71 -19.69 -14.04
N MET A 98 -25.50 -19.22 -13.75
CA MET A 98 -24.95 -18.04 -14.40
C MET A 98 -23.46 -18.17 -14.64
N SER A 99 -23.05 -17.94 -15.88
CA SER A 99 -21.66 -17.97 -16.30
C SER A 99 -21.25 -16.59 -16.77
N GLY A 100 -20.00 -16.21 -16.54
CA GLY A 100 -19.51 -14.90 -16.95
C GLY A 100 -18.02 -14.89 -17.24
N LEU A 101 -17.63 -14.01 -18.16
CA LEU A 101 -16.25 -13.74 -18.54
C LEU A 101 -16.05 -12.23 -18.57
N ALA A 102 -14.95 -11.75 -18.00
CA ALA A 102 -14.57 -10.36 -18.12
C ALA A 102 -13.08 -10.22 -18.37
N PHE A 103 -12.71 -9.19 -19.11
CA PHE A 103 -11.34 -8.83 -19.43
C PHE A 103 -11.18 -7.32 -19.27
N ALA A 104 -10.09 -6.87 -18.66
CA ALA A 104 -9.76 -5.46 -18.57
C ALA A 104 -8.29 -5.23 -18.91
N THR A 105 -8.01 -4.14 -19.62
CA THR A 105 -6.65 -3.74 -19.99
C THR A 105 -6.46 -2.22 -19.86
N PRO A 106 -5.39 -1.76 -19.17
CA PRO A 106 -5.05 -0.35 -19.10
C PRO A 106 -4.51 0.15 -20.45
N ILE A 107 -4.96 1.32 -20.91
CA ILE A 107 -4.51 1.95 -22.15
C ILE A 107 -3.34 2.88 -21.85
N SER A 108 -2.26 2.80 -22.63
CA SER A 108 -1.07 3.64 -22.46
C SER A 108 -0.52 3.57 -21.02
N ASN A 109 -0.42 2.36 -20.47
CA ASN A 109 -0.04 2.09 -19.07
C ASN A 109 -0.94 2.82 -18.04
N GLY A 110 -2.22 3.02 -18.36
CA GLY A 110 -3.23 3.62 -17.50
C GLY A 110 -3.39 5.14 -17.67
N ARG A 111 -2.54 5.81 -18.46
CA ARG A 111 -2.62 7.28 -18.67
C ARG A 111 -3.95 7.71 -19.31
N ASN A 112 -4.49 6.88 -20.20
CA ASN A 112 -5.75 7.15 -20.91
C ASN A 112 -6.93 6.34 -20.32
N GLY A 113 -6.76 5.86 -19.09
CA GLY A 113 -7.72 4.99 -18.41
C GLY A 113 -7.58 3.52 -18.80
N THR A 114 -8.62 2.76 -18.47
CA THR A 114 -8.71 1.31 -18.63
C THR A 114 -9.99 0.99 -19.38
N VAL A 115 -9.91 0.08 -20.34
CA VAL A 115 -11.08 -0.50 -21.01
C VAL A 115 -11.33 -1.90 -20.47
N GLY A 116 -12.60 -2.19 -20.21
CA GLY A 116 -13.08 -3.50 -19.79
C GLY A 116 -14.18 -4.00 -20.72
N VAL A 117 -14.22 -5.31 -20.93
CA VAL A 117 -15.32 -6.02 -21.59
C VAL A 117 -15.83 -7.08 -20.62
N LEU A 118 -17.14 -7.19 -20.48
CA LEU A 118 -17.81 -8.18 -19.64
C LEU A 118 -18.91 -8.85 -20.45
N TRP A 119 -19.01 -10.16 -20.32
CA TRP A 119 -20.09 -10.98 -20.83
C TRP A 119 -20.61 -11.86 -19.71
N GLN A 120 -21.94 -11.95 -19.59
CA GLN A 120 -22.61 -12.75 -18.58
C GLN A 120 -23.85 -13.39 -19.18
N GLN A 121 -24.07 -14.66 -18.88
CA GLN A 121 -25.25 -15.40 -19.29
C GLN A 121 -25.89 -16.08 -18.09
N PHE A 122 -27.17 -15.79 -17.86
CA PHE A 122 -28.02 -16.48 -16.92
C PHE A 122 -28.91 -17.48 -17.68
N SER A 123 -29.19 -18.62 -17.05
CA SER A 123 -30.04 -19.68 -17.60
C SER A 123 -30.85 -20.34 -16.50
N LEU A 124 -32.13 -20.59 -16.79
CA LEU A 124 -33.05 -21.37 -15.98
C LEU A 124 -33.43 -22.62 -16.78
N SER A 125 -32.74 -23.73 -16.52
CA SER A 125 -33.01 -25.07 -17.08
C SER A 125 -33.35 -25.09 -18.60
N GLY A 126 -32.79 -24.17 -19.40
CA GLY A 126 -33.08 -24.06 -20.83
C GLY A 126 -34.46 -23.49 -21.21
N VAL A 127 -35.29 -23.12 -20.23
CA VAL A 127 -36.61 -22.50 -20.44
C VAL A 127 -36.49 -20.99 -20.58
N TYR A 128 -35.61 -20.37 -19.82
CA TYR A 128 -35.36 -18.92 -19.86
C TYR A 128 -33.85 -18.63 -19.86
N SER A 129 -33.45 -17.59 -20.58
CA SER A 129 -32.05 -17.16 -20.65
C SER A 129 -31.94 -15.64 -20.74
N GLU A 130 -30.91 -15.11 -20.09
CA GLU A 130 -30.52 -13.71 -20.20
C GLU A 130 -29.05 -13.62 -20.56
N GLN A 131 -28.70 -12.65 -21.39
CA GLN A 131 -27.34 -12.36 -21.80
C GLN A 131 -27.09 -10.87 -21.66
N THR A 132 -25.99 -10.53 -21.01
CA THR A 132 -25.49 -9.17 -20.87
C THR A 132 -24.09 -9.11 -21.44
N GLY A 133 -23.91 -8.30 -22.48
CA GLY A 133 -22.60 -7.86 -22.95
C GLY A 133 -22.37 -6.42 -22.50
N GLN A 134 -21.16 -6.07 -22.08
CA GLN A 134 -20.83 -4.74 -21.60
C GLN A 134 -19.44 -4.33 -22.04
N VAL A 135 -19.30 -3.10 -22.52
CA VAL A 135 -18.01 -2.43 -22.75
C VAL A 135 -17.95 -1.25 -21.80
N SER A 136 -16.86 -1.14 -21.06
CA SER A 136 -16.69 -0.16 -19.99
C SER A 136 -15.37 0.58 -20.14
N TRP A 137 -15.37 1.84 -19.76
CA TRP A 137 -14.17 2.66 -19.66
C TRP A 137 -14.11 3.30 -18.27
N GLY A 138 -12.96 3.20 -17.62
CA GLY A 138 -12.68 3.82 -16.34
C GLY A 138 -11.45 4.71 -16.43
N TYR A 139 -11.54 5.92 -15.91
CA TYR A 139 -10.50 6.94 -15.97
C TYR A 139 -10.19 7.51 -14.60
N ARG A 140 -8.90 7.73 -14.36
CA ARG A 140 -8.39 8.41 -13.16
C ARG A 140 -7.64 9.66 -13.59
N PHE A 141 -7.95 10.79 -12.97
CA PHE A 141 -7.23 12.03 -13.22
C PHE A 141 -5.76 11.93 -12.80
N ALA A 142 -4.88 12.63 -13.53
CA ALA A 142 -3.46 12.70 -13.23
C ALA A 142 -3.20 13.32 -11.84
N LYS A 143 -2.09 12.91 -11.18
CA LYS A 143 -1.72 13.34 -9.82
C LYS A 143 -1.51 14.86 -9.67
N GLU A 144 -1.27 15.55 -10.76
CA GLU A 144 -1.02 17.01 -10.77
C GLU A 144 -2.31 17.82 -10.99
N SER A 145 -3.44 17.15 -11.23
CA SER A 145 -4.74 17.80 -11.45
C SER A 145 -5.45 18.11 -10.13
N ALA A 146 -6.23 19.20 -10.10
CA ALA A 146 -7.15 19.50 -9.00
C ALA A 146 -8.14 18.36 -8.66
N TYR A 147 -8.34 17.44 -9.62
CA TYR A 147 -9.26 16.31 -9.50
C TYR A 147 -8.55 14.97 -9.27
N GLU A 148 -7.27 14.93 -8.87
CA GLU A 148 -6.47 13.69 -8.69
C GLU A 148 -7.10 12.62 -7.76
N LYS A 149 -8.03 13.04 -6.90
CA LYS A 149 -8.77 12.18 -5.97
C LYS A 149 -10.00 11.53 -6.60
N PHE A 150 -10.42 11.96 -7.79
CA PHE A 150 -11.57 11.43 -8.48
C PHE A 150 -11.18 10.39 -9.53
N SER A 151 -12.05 9.40 -9.68
CA SER A 151 -12.11 8.55 -10.87
C SER A 151 -13.53 8.58 -11.41
N LEU A 152 -13.65 8.51 -12.74
CA LEU A 152 -14.92 8.46 -13.45
C LEU A 152 -14.97 7.21 -14.31
N GLY A 153 -16.16 6.71 -14.62
CA GLY A 153 -16.31 5.64 -15.58
C GLY A 153 -17.70 5.59 -16.17
N ALA A 154 -17.78 4.97 -17.34
CA ALA A 154 -19.01 4.77 -18.09
C ALA A 154 -19.00 3.40 -18.75
N SER A 155 -20.17 2.85 -19.01
CA SER A 155 -20.34 1.60 -19.74
C SER A 155 -21.52 1.68 -20.70
N VAL A 156 -21.45 0.88 -21.75
CA VAL A 156 -22.58 0.58 -22.64
C VAL A 156 -22.86 -0.91 -22.51
N LYS A 157 -24.14 -1.26 -22.37
CA LYS A 157 -24.63 -2.62 -22.21
C LYS A 157 -25.52 -3.02 -23.37
N TYR A 158 -25.31 -4.24 -23.84
CA TYR A 158 -26.23 -4.98 -24.68
C TYR A 158 -26.92 -6.02 -23.82
N LEU A 159 -28.24 -5.91 -23.73
CA LEU A 159 -29.09 -6.77 -22.92
C LEU A 159 -29.93 -7.60 -23.88
N SER A 160 -29.98 -8.91 -23.68
CA SER A 160 -30.83 -9.80 -24.46
C SER A 160 -31.42 -10.88 -23.58
N HIS A 161 -32.71 -11.11 -23.65
CA HIS A 161 -33.36 -12.20 -22.93
C HIS A 161 -34.32 -12.95 -23.83
N GLY A 162 -34.61 -14.19 -23.49
CA GLY A 162 -35.49 -15.02 -24.28
C GLY A 162 -35.85 -16.32 -23.58
N PHE A 163 -36.85 -16.99 -24.13
CA PHE A 163 -37.40 -18.22 -23.57
C PHE A 163 -37.63 -19.28 -24.64
N THR A 164 -37.74 -20.53 -24.20
CA THR A 164 -38.09 -21.68 -25.04
C THR A 164 -39.59 -21.86 -25.05
N ARG A 165 -40.17 -22.09 -26.25
CA ARG A 165 -41.59 -22.44 -26.36
C ARG A 165 -41.79 -23.88 -25.91
N LEU A 166 -42.65 -24.05 -24.93
CA LEU A 166 -43.10 -25.35 -24.43
C LEU A 166 -44.52 -25.65 -24.98
N GLU A 167 -45.02 -26.88 -24.79
CA GLU A 167 -46.35 -27.27 -25.28
C GLU A 167 -47.47 -26.40 -24.70
N GLU A 168 -47.28 -25.94 -23.46
CA GLU A 168 -48.15 -25.00 -22.74
C GLU A 168 -48.32 -23.66 -23.49
N THR A 169 -47.39 -23.31 -24.37
CA THR A 169 -47.50 -22.12 -25.25
C THR A 169 -48.71 -22.21 -26.18
N TYR A 170 -49.10 -23.42 -26.58
CA TYR A 170 -50.19 -23.67 -27.53
C TYR A 170 -51.46 -24.18 -26.83
N ASN A 171 -51.47 -24.22 -25.50
CA ASN A 171 -52.61 -24.59 -24.69
C ASN A 171 -52.65 -23.74 -23.41
N ALA A 172 -52.70 -22.43 -23.61
CA ALA A 172 -52.67 -21.43 -22.55
C ALA A 172 -53.87 -21.56 -21.62
N VAL A 173 -53.65 -21.30 -20.33
CA VAL A 173 -54.73 -21.18 -19.34
C VAL A 173 -55.38 -19.81 -19.51
N ARG A 174 -56.69 -19.78 -19.77
CA ARG A 174 -57.44 -18.52 -19.88
C ARG A 174 -57.80 -17.97 -18.50
N ASP A 175 -58.39 -16.78 -18.49
CA ASP A 175 -58.90 -16.12 -17.26
C ASP A 175 -59.95 -16.95 -16.50
N ASP A 176 -60.59 -17.91 -17.16
CA ASP A 176 -61.53 -18.87 -16.56
C ASP A 176 -60.87 -20.13 -15.99
N ILE A 177 -59.53 -20.20 -16.00
CA ILE A 177 -58.70 -21.31 -15.53
C ILE A 177 -58.86 -22.58 -16.40
N LEU A 178 -59.48 -22.48 -17.58
CA LEU A 178 -59.61 -23.59 -18.52
C LEU A 178 -58.51 -23.57 -19.58
N GLN A 179 -58.19 -24.76 -20.08
CA GLN A 179 -57.28 -25.00 -21.19
C GLN A 179 -58.09 -25.51 -22.39
N GLN A 180 -58.21 -24.69 -23.43
CA GLN A 180 -59.06 -24.99 -24.60
C GLN A 180 -58.25 -25.08 -25.92
N GLY A 181 -56.93 -25.20 -25.85
CA GLY A 181 -56.04 -25.22 -27.02
C GLY A 181 -55.75 -23.83 -27.60
N ASP A 182 -56.02 -22.77 -26.84
CA ASP A 182 -55.67 -21.41 -27.22
C ASP A 182 -54.15 -21.18 -27.11
N THR A 183 -53.61 -20.38 -28.02
CA THR A 183 -52.19 -20.04 -28.05
C THR A 183 -51.91 -18.79 -27.20
N ASP A 184 -50.90 -18.84 -26.35
CA ASP A 184 -50.47 -17.68 -25.56
C ASP A 184 -49.83 -16.61 -26.48
N PRO A 185 -50.38 -15.38 -26.53
CA PRO A 185 -49.94 -14.37 -27.48
C PRO A 185 -48.52 -13.85 -27.22
N VAL A 186 -48.02 -13.93 -25.99
CA VAL A 186 -46.66 -13.50 -25.62
C VAL A 186 -45.68 -14.63 -25.88
N LEU A 187 -45.97 -15.84 -25.40
CA LEU A 187 -45.07 -16.99 -25.53
C LEU A 187 -44.99 -17.51 -26.98
N ALA A 188 -46.07 -17.38 -27.76
CA ALA A 188 -46.04 -17.72 -29.19
C ALA A 188 -45.39 -16.64 -30.07
N GLY A 189 -45.25 -15.42 -29.54
CA GLY A 189 -44.64 -14.28 -30.21
C GLY A 189 -43.12 -14.37 -30.36
N ALA A 190 -42.44 -13.22 -30.36
CA ALA A 190 -40.99 -13.16 -30.45
C ALA A 190 -40.33 -13.85 -29.24
N LYS A 191 -39.46 -14.83 -29.49
CA LYS A 191 -38.80 -15.62 -28.41
C LYS A 191 -37.65 -14.89 -27.72
N THR A 192 -37.12 -13.84 -28.35
CA THR A 192 -35.94 -13.10 -27.89
C THR A 192 -36.17 -11.62 -28.08
N ARG A 193 -35.81 -10.82 -27.07
CA ARG A 193 -35.78 -9.37 -27.14
C ARG A 193 -34.43 -8.86 -26.68
N SER A 194 -33.94 -7.81 -27.35
CA SER A 194 -32.66 -7.18 -27.00
C SER A 194 -32.79 -5.66 -26.96
N ALA A 195 -31.99 -5.03 -26.11
CA ALA A 195 -31.96 -3.58 -25.93
C ALA A 195 -30.56 -3.09 -25.51
N LEU A 196 -30.33 -1.78 -25.65
CA LEU A 196 -29.11 -1.12 -25.22
C LEU A 196 -29.36 -0.27 -23.96
N ASP A 197 -28.43 -0.30 -23.02
CA ASP A 197 -28.44 0.53 -21.81
C ASP A 197 -27.04 1.06 -21.51
N ALA A 198 -26.90 1.91 -20.49
CA ALA A 198 -25.64 2.51 -20.09
C ALA A 198 -25.54 2.63 -18.57
N ASP A 199 -24.30 2.57 -18.06
CA ASP A 199 -24.01 2.84 -16.65
C ASP A 199 -22.99 3.96 -16.52
N VAL A 200 -23.03 4.65 -15.39
CA VAL A 200 -22.05 5.67 -15.02
C VAL A 200 -21.61 5.49 -13.58
N GLY A 201 -20.36 5.83 -13.29
CA GLY A 201 -19.76 5.62 -11.99
C GLY A 201 -18.74 6.69 -11.64
N ALA A 202 -18.57 6.90 -10.34
CA ALA A 202 -17.55 7.77 -9.78
C ALA A 202 -16.94 7.13 -8.52
N LEU A 203 -15.66 7.42 -8.29
CA LEU A 203 -14.97 7.15 -7.04
C LEU A 203 -14.29 8.42 -6.54
N TYR A 204 -14.33 8.65 -5.23
CA TYR A 204 -13.63 9.73 -4.56
C TYR A 204 -12.72 9.18 -3.46
N ARG A 205 -11.42 9.36 -3.62
CA ARG A 205 -10.39 8.90 -2.68
C ARG A 205 -10.08 9.99 -1.66
N TYR A 206 -10.90 10.05 -0.60
CA TYR A 206 -10.75 11.04 0.48
C TYR A 206 -9.36 10.98 1.13
N SER A 207 -8.85 9.77 1.37
CA SER A 207 -7.49 9.52 1.87
C SER A 207 -6.91 8.24 1.26
N LYS A 208 -5.65 7.90 1.58
CA LYS A 208 -5.04 6.62 1.14
C LYS A 208 -5.81 5.38 1.62
N ARG A 209 -6.66 5.50 2.65
CA ARG A 209 -7.42 4.39 3.24
C ARG A 209 -8.92 4.45 2.93
N TRP A 210 -9.47 5.65 2.81
CA TRP A 210 -10.91 5.86 2.63
C TRP A 210 -11.24 6.18 1.18
N THR A 211 -12.16 5.40 0.61
CA THR A 211 -12.74 5.64 -0.72
C THR A 211 -14.26 5.69 -0.60
N LEU A 212 -14.87 6.69 -1.23
CA LEU A 212 -16.31 6.76 -1.43
C LEU A 212 -16.61 6.43 -2.88
N GLY A 213 -17.72 5.74 -3.14
CA GLY A 213 -18.14 5.37 -4.48
C GLY A 213 -19.61 5.65 -4.69
N ALA A 214 -19.95 6.04 -5.91
CA ALA A 214 -21.34 6.15 -6.34
C ALA A 214 -21.46 5.65 -7.77
N SER A 215 -22.55 4.97 -8.09
CA SER A 215 -22.83 4.52 -9.44
C SER A 215 -24.33 4.50 -9.75
N VAL A 216 -24.65 4.75 -11.02
CA VAL A 216 -26.01 4.64 -11.57
C VAL A 216 -25.96 3.60 -12.67
N MET A 217 -26.71 2.52 -12.47
CA MET A 217 -26.84 1.41 -13.39
C MET A 217 -28.17 1.48 -14.12
N ASN A 218 -28.20 1.03 -15.37
CA ASN A 218 -29.37 1.08 -16.25
C ASN A 218 -29.92 2.52 -16.40
N ALA A 219 -29.04 3.46 -16.70
CA ALA A 219 -29.39 4.88 -16.76
C ALA A 219 -30.40 5.19 -17.89
N MET A 220 -30.44 4.39 -18.95
CA MET A 220 -31.38 4.55 -20.06
C MET A 220 -32.74 3.89 -19.79
N GLN A 221 -32.83 2.99 -18.80
CA GLN A 221 -34.02 2.21 -18.48
C GLN A 221 -34.59 1.52 -19.72
N ALA A 222 -33.74 0.74 -20.39
CA ALA A 222 -34.06 0.10 -21.64
C ALA A 222 -35.34 -0.75 -21.54
N ASP A 223 -36.18 -0.70 -22.57
CA ASP A 223 -37.41 -1.48 -22.65
C ASP A 223 -37.14 -2.83 -23.30
N VAL A 224 -37.41 -3.91 -22.56
CA VAL A 224 -37.17 -5.29 -22.98
C VAL A 224 -38.46 -6.09 -23.14
N ALA A 225 -39.61 -5.43 -23.31
CA ALA A 225 -40.88 -6.10 -23.59
C ALA A 225 -40.83 -6.97 -24.87
N PHE A 226 -41.42 -8.17 -24.82
CA PHE A 226 -41.55 -9.07 -25.97
C PHE A 226 -42.59 -8.58 -27.00
N SER A 227 -43.54 -7.76 -26.58
CA SER A 227 -44.59 -7.18 -27.41
C SER A 227 -44.44 -5.67 -27.48
N GLU A 228 -44.63 -5.09 -28.66
CA GLU A 228 -44.59 -3.62 -28.85
C GLU A 228 -45.77 -2.90 -28.17
N ALA A 229 -46.83 -3.64 -27.83
CA ALA A 229 -47.98 -3.10 -27.10
C ALA A 229 -47.75 -3.03 -25.58
N ASP A 230 -46.64 -3.57 -25.06
CA ASP A 230 -46.31 -3.64 -23.63
C ASP A 230 -45.02 -2.87 -23.30
N GLN A 231 -44.74 -2.66 -22.01
CA GLN A 231 -43.52 -2.02 -21.53
C GLN A 231 -42.91 -2.80 -20.36
N ASP A 232 -41.67 -3.25 -20.53
CA ASP A 232 -40.86 -3.86 -19.48
C ASP A 232 -39.53 -3.12 -19.37
N LYS A 233 -39.60 -1.93 -18.74
CA LYS A 233 -38.43 -1.10 -18.52
C LYS A 233 -37.59 -1.64 -17.38
N ILE A 234 -36.32 -1.87 -17.67
CA ILE A 234 -35.36 -2.30 -16.66
C ILE A 234 -35.18 -1.18 -15.63
N PRO A 235 -35.26 -1.48 -14.32
CA PRO A 235 -35.17 -0.46 -13.30
C PRO A 235 -33.75 0.13 -13.24
N MET A 236 -33.69 1.46 -13.17
CA MET A 236 -32.48 2.19 -12.83
C MET A 236 -32.11 1.88 -11.38
N LYS A 237 -30.83 1.55 -11.15
CA LYS A 237 -30.29 1.23 -9.83
C LYS A 237 -29.26 2.28 -9.44
N THR A 238 -29.37 2.85 -8.25
CA THR A 238 -28.37 3.77 -7.69
C THR A 238 -27.64 3.07 -6.56
N ARG A 239 -26.32 3.16 -6.55
CA ARG A 239 -25.47 2.60 -5.52
C ARG A 239 -24.58 3.67 -4.92
N VAL A 240 -24.43 3.63 -3.60
CA VAL A 240 -23.52 4.50 -2.86
C VAL A 240 -22.79 3.65 -1.83
N GLY A 241 -21.46 3.71 -1.82
CA GLY A 241 -20.65 2.92 -0.92
C GLY A 241 -19.50 3.71 -0.32
N ALA A 242 -18.97 3.16 0.77
CA ALA A 242 -17.74 3.60 1.41
C ALA A 242 -16.86 2.38 1.70
N SER A 243 -15.55 2.53 1.50
CA SER A 243 -14.57 1.50 1.83
C SER A 243 -13.44 2.08 2.67
N TYR A 244 -12.96 1.27 3.61
CA TYR A 244 -11.76 1.51 4.40
C TYR A 244 -10.76 0.37 4.17
N LYS A 245 -9.67 0.67 3.48
CA LYS A 245 -8.56 -0.26 3.24
C LYS A 245 -7.44 -0.03 4.26
N SER A 246 -7.10 -1.10 4.97
CA SER A 246 -5.87 -1.27 5.74
C SER A 246 -4.94 -2.23 5.01
N LEU A 247 -3.77 -2.51 5.57
CA LEU A 247 -2.76 -3.35 4.97
C LEU A 247 -3.20 -4.82 4.80
N TRP A 248 -4.02 -5.34 5.72
CA TRP A 248 -4.50 -6.74 5.75
C TRP A 248 -6.02 -6.85 5.97
N MET A 249 -6.72 -5.72 5.98
CA MET A 249 -8.18 -5.68 6.16
C MET A 249 -8.79 -4.69 5.18
N LEU A 250 -9.98 -5.02 4.71
CA LEU A 250 -10.84 -4.11 3.99
C LEU A 250 -12.22 -4.17 4.64
N MET A 251 -12.80 -3.01 4.90
CA MET A 251 -14.19 -2.88 5.33
C MET A 251 -14.95 -2.13 4.27
N ALA A 252 -16.19 -2.54 4.00
CA ALA A 252 -17.06 -1.89 3.04
C ALA A 252 -18.49 -1.78 3.58
N ALA A 253 -19.15 -0.70 3.23
CA ALA A 253 -20.58 -0.51 3.43
C ALA A 253 -21.17 0.03 2.13
N ASP A 254 -22.34 -0.48 1.75
CA ASP A 254 -23.01 -0.14 0.50
C ASP A 254 -24.51 0.00 0.72
N ALA A 255 -25.09 0.99 0.05
CA ALA A 255 -26.53 1.23 -0.02
C ALA A 255 -26.97 1.17 -1.48
N ARG A 256 -27.95 0.32 -1.78
CA ARG A 256 -28.54 0.15 -3.11
C ARG A 256 -29.98 0.62 -3.09
N PHE A 257 -30.34 1.36 -4.13
CA PHE A 257 -31.67 1.91 -4.36
C PHE A 257 -32.14 1.45 -5.74
N SER A 258 -33.31 0.82 -5.82
CA SER A 258 -33.88 0.37 -7.08
C SER A 258 -35.38 0.63 -7.10
N LYS A 259 -35.92 1.05 -8.25
CA LYS A 259 -37.36 1.24 -8.37
C LYS A 259 -38.05 -0.11 -8.59
N GLY A 260 -38.84 -0.55 -7.62
CA GLY A 260 -39.62 -1.78 -7.70
C GLY A 260 -40.70 -1.72 -8.78
N PRO A 261 -41.24 -2.89 -9.19
CA PRO A 261 -42.37 -2.99 -10.12
C PRO A 261 -43.63 -2.20 -9.68
N ASP A 262 -43.84 -2.02 -8.38
CA ASP A 262 -44.94 -1.22 -7.81
C ASP A 262 -44.65 0.29 -7.80
N GLY A 263 -43.53 0.71 -8.37
CA GLY A 263 -43.09 2.10 -8.47
C GLY A 263 -42.43 2.65 -7.20
N LYS A 264 -42.39 1.88 -6.11
CA LYS A 264 -41.70 2.27 -4.87
C LYS A 264 -40.19 2.12 -5.01
N MET A 265 -39.43 2.83 -4.18
CA MET A 265 -37.98 2.70 -4.12
C MET A 265 -37.60 1.66 -3.08
N ASP A 266 -37.13 0.51 -3.53
CA ASP A 266 -36.57 -0.55 -2.69
C ASP A 266 -35.16 -0.14 -2.23
N LYS A 267 -34.89 -0.35 -0.94
CA LYS A 267 -33.61 -0.03 -0.31
C LYS A 267 -32.95 -1.29 0.22
N GLN A 268 -31.65 -1.44 -0.01
CA GLN A 268 -30.83 -2.50 0.58
C GLN A 268 -29.54 -1.92 1.12
N PHE A 269 -29.12 -2.42 2.28
CA PHE A 269 -27.90 -2.03 2.95
C PHE A 269 -27.05 -3.27 3.23
N THR A 270 -25.77 -3.21 2.89
CA THR A 270 -24.81 -4.28 3.13
C THR A 270 -23.60 -3.73 3.88
N VAL A 271 -23.12 -4.48 4.87
CA VAL A 271 -21.82 -4.26 5.52
C VAL A 271 -20.97 -5.50 5.35
N ALA A 272 -19.72 -5.32 4.92
CA ALA A 272 -18.79 -6.39 4.65
C ALA A 272 -17.40 -6.13 5.23
N ALA A 273 -16.69 -7.20 5.53
CA ALA A 273 -15.30 -7.17 5.92
C ALA A 273 -14.52 -8.29 5.21
N GLU A 274 -13.30 -7.96 4.77
CA GLU A 274 -12.34 -8.88 4.18
C GLU A 274 -11.04 -8.79 4.98
N LYS A 275 -10.43 -9.94 5.23
CA LYS A 275 -9.12 -10.08 5.87
C LYS A 275 -8.21 -10.91 4.98
N VAL A 276 -7.03 -10.39 4.69
CA VAL A 276 -6.02 -11.07 3.88
C VAL A 276 -4.88 -11.54 4.78
N PHE A 277 -4.54 -12.81 4.66
CA PHE A 277 -3.41 -13.47 5.27
C PHE A 277 -2.40 -13.78 4.16
N PRO A 278 -1.45 -12.87 3.88
CA PRO A 278 -0.49 -13.11 2.81
C PRO A 278 0.43 -14.28 3.16
N SER A 279 1.02 -14.97 2.19
CA SER A 279 2.06 -15.99 2.46
C SER A 279 3.03 -16.07 1.29
N LEU A 280 4.34 -15.97 1.58
CA LEU A 280 5.39 -15.94 0.56
C LEU A 280 5.52 -17.27 -0.19
N ASP A 281 5.51 -18.40 0.53
CA ASP A 281 5.73 -19.72 -0.06
C ASP A 281 4.44 -20.41 -0.51
N ARG A 282 3.30 -19.96 0.03
CA ARG A 282 2.00 -20.64 -0.14
C ARG A 282 0.92 -19.76 -0.74
N GLY A 283 1.20 -18.53 -1.17
CA GLY A 283 0.18 -17.61 -1.72
C GLY A 283 -0.69 -16.93 -0.66
N ASP A 284 -1.44 -15.91 -1.07
CA ASP A 284 -2.28 -15.10 -0.20
C ASP A 284 -3.65 -15.75 0.02
N LEU A 285 -4.06 -15.81 1.28
CA LEU A 285 -5.37 -16.32 1.69
C LEU A 285 -6.29 -15.15 2.08
N GLY A 286 -7.42 -14.99 1.40
CA GLY A 286 -8.45 -14.02 1.76
C GLY A 286 -9.66 -14.70 2.38
N VAL A 287 -10.18 -14.14 3.47
CA VAL A 287 -11.46 -14.53 4.06
C VAL A 287 -12.33 -13.30 4.16
N ARG A 288 -13.59 -13.41 3.76
CA ARG A 288 -14.56 -12.31 3.77
C ARG A 288 -15.92 -12.78 4.24
N GLY A 289 -16.72 -11.83 4.73
CA GLY A 289 -18.11 -12.06 5.04
C GLY A 289 -18.91 -10.77 5.06
N SER A 290 -20.22 -10.89 4.95
CA SER A 290 -21.14 -9.76 4.99
C SER A 290 -22.47 -10.10 5.63
N LEU A 291 -23.16 -9.04 6.05
CA LEU A 291 -24.57 -9.06 6.43
C LEU A 291 -25.28 -7.98 5.63
N ALA A 292 -26.43 -8.34 5.06
CA ALA A 292 -27.26 -7.44 4.29
C ALA A 292 -28.72 -7.51 4.73
N ALA A 293 -29.40 -6.36 4.70
CA ALA A 293 -30.82 -6.25 4.99
C ALA A 293 -31.45 -5.15 4.13
N GLY A 294 -32.75 -5.27 3.84
CA GLY A 294 -33.46 -4.31 3.02
C GLY A 294 -34.97 -4.55 2.99
N ASP A 295 -35.63 -3.84 2.08
CA ASP A 295 -37.06 -3.99 1.83
C ASP A 295 -37.39 -5.36 1.22
N ARG A 296 -38.69 -5.71 1.16
CA ARG A 296 -39.20 -6.96 0.57
C ARG A 296 -38.60 -8.22 1.20
N GLU A 297 -38.48 -8.20 2.52
CA GLU A 297 -37.91 -9.28 3.33
C GLU A 297 -36.45 -9.61 2.96
N PHE A 298 -35.75 -8.74 2.22
CA PHE A 298 -34.36 -8.99 1.85
C PHE A 298 -33.47 -9.04 3.09
N LYS A 299 -32.92 -10.23 3.37
CA LYS A 299 -31.92 -10.48 4.39
C LYS A 299 -30.96 -11.54 3.87
N GLN A 300 -29.66 -11.30 4.00
CA GLN A 300 -28.64 -12.19 3.48
C GLN A 300 -27.40 -12.20 4.38
N ALA A 301 -26.79 -13.37 4.52
CA ALA A 301 -25.45 -13.53 5.06
C ALA A 301 -24.54 -14.15 4.00
N THR A 302 -23.31 -13.66 3.90
CA THR A 302 -22.35 -14.20 2.93
C THR A 302 -21.03 -14.56 3.59
N LEU A 303 -20.36 -15.56 3.02
CA LEU A 303 -18.99 -15.92 3.31
C LEU A 303 -18.24 -16.02 2.00
N GLY A 304 -16.96 -15.66 2.00
CA GLY A 304 -16.13 -15.82 0.83
C GLY A 304 -14.70 -16.17 1.21
N PHE A 305 -14.07 -16.84 0.27
CA PHE A 305 -12.71 -17.31 0.34
C PHE A 305 -11.98 -16.89 -0.93
N SER A 306 -10.72 -16.52 -0.78
CA SER A 306 -9.82 -16.30 -1.92
C SER A 306 -8.48 -16.93 -1.66
N TYR A 307 -7.91 -17.44 -2.74
CA TYR A 307 -6.55 -17.94 -2.74
C TYR A 307 -5.84 -17.40 -3.97
N LYS A 308 -4.79 -16.61 -3.74
CA LYS A 308 -4.00 -15.98 -4.81
C LYS A 308 -2.57 -16.50 -4.75
N ILE A 309 -2.09 -17.09 -5.84
CA ILE A 309 -0.72 -17.53 -5.99
C ILE A 309 -0.16 -17.04 -7.32
N GLN A 310 0.93 -16.27 -7.25
CA GLN A 310 1.56 -15.64 -8.42
C GLN A 310 0.57 -14.80 -9.24
N LYS A 311 0.13 -15.30 -10.40
CA LYS A 311 -0.77 -14.65 -11.35
C LYS A 311 -2.21 -15.16 -11.27
N ILE A 312 -2.43 -16.29 -10.57
CA ILE A 312 -3.71 -16.98 -10.52
C ILE A 312 -4.39 -16.65 -9.20
N GLN A 313 -5.68 -16.37 -9.26
CA GLN A 313 -6.52 -16.18 -8.09
C GLN A 313 -7.80 -16.99 -8.26
N VAL A 314 -8.12 -17.79 -7.25
CA VAL A 314 -9.37 -18.54 -7.15
C VAL A 314 -10.20 -17.92 -6.05
N ASP A 315 -11.42 -17.54 -6.39
CA ASP A 315 -12.38 -16.95 -5.48
C ASP A 315 -13.60 -17.86 -5.36
N TYR A 316 -14.06 -18.06 -4.13
CA TYR A 316 -15.31 -18.74 -3.84
C TYR A 316 -16.19 -17.84 -2.98
N GLY A 317 -17.46 -17.73 -3.35
CA GLY A 317 -18.48 -16.95 -2.67
C GLY A 317 -19.67 -17.83 -2.34
N PHE A 318 -20.09 -17.79 -1.08
CA PHE A 318 -21.30 -18.43 -0.59
C PHE A 318 -22.24 -17.36 -0.06
N ALA A 319 -23.50 -17.41 -0.46
CA ALA A 319 -24.53 -16.50 0.03
C ALA A 319 -25.77 -17.27 0.45
N LEU A 320 -26.23 -17.00 1.68
CA LEU A 320 -27.40 -17.61 2.27
C LEU A 320 -28.51 -16.55 2.39
N PRO A 321 -29.57 -16.63 1.56
CA PRO A 321 -30.77 -15.84 1.76
C PRO A 321 -31.45 -16.27 3.08
N LEU A 322 -31.75 -15.30 3.94
CA LEU A 322 -32.35 -15.54 5.27
C LEU A 322 -33.83 -15.17 5.33
N GLY A 323 -34.27 -14.25 4.46
CA GLY A 323 -35.63 -13.73 4.49
C GLY A 323 -36.56 -14.28 3.39
N THR A 324 -36.03 -14.50 2.19
CA THR A 324 -36.82 -14.86 1.01
C THR A 324 -36.97 -16.38 0.84
N ILE A 325 -36.25 -16.97 -0.13
CA ILE A 325 -36.34 -18.40 -0.46
C ILE A 325 -35.68 -19.21 0.66
N LYS A 326 -36.46 -20.09 1.29
CA LYS A 326 -36.03 -20.98 2.38
C LYS A 326 -35.79 -22.39 1.87
N GLU A 327 -35.18 -23.23 2.71
CA GLU A 327 -34.97 -24.67 2.43
C GLU A 327 -34.09 -24.96 1.20
N THR A 328 -33.23 -24.01 0.83
CA THR A 328 -32.20 -24.21 -0.20
C THR A 328 -30.83 -24.30 0.45
N SER A 329 -29.87 -24.88 -0.26
CA SER A 329 -28.46 -24.92 0.16
C SER A 329 -27.74 -23.59 -0.07
N GLY A 330 -28.46 -22.56 -0.54
CA GLY A 330 -27.94 -21.21 -0.79
C GLY A 330 -27.40 -21.02 -2.20
N ASN A 331 -26.65 -19.94 -2.37
CA ASN A 331 -26.04 -19.56 -3.64
C ASN A 331 -24.54 -19.82 -3.57
N HIS A 332 -24.01 -20.49 -4.59
CA HIS A 332 -22.60 -20.89 -4.69
C HIS A 332 -21.98 -20.23 -5.92
N LYS A 333 -20.83 -19.60 -5.74
CA LYS A 333 -20.12 -18.91 -6.82
C LYS A 333 -18.65 -19.23 -6.79
N ILE A 334 -18.08 -19.52 -7.96
CA ILE A 334 -16.65 -19.70 -8.15
C ILE A 334 -16.17 -18.74 -9.25
N ALA A 335 -15.00 -18.16 -9.05
CA ALA A 335 -14.33 -17.37 -10.05
C ALA A 335 -12.83 -17.69 -10.11
N LEU A 336 -12.30 -17.65 -11.32
CA LEU A 336 -10.88 -17.81 -11.62
C LEU A 336 -10.40 -16.55 -12.32
N SER A 337 -9.38 -15.92 -11.75
CA SER A 337 -8.76 -14.73 -12.31
C SER A 337 -7.31 -14.98 -12.68
N TYR A 338 -6.90 -14.52 -13.86
CA TYR A 338 -5.52 -14.55 -14.31
C TYR A 338 -5.00 -13.13 -14.56
N HIS A 339 -3.83 -12.83 -13.98
CA HIS A 339 -3.17 -11.54 -14.07
C HIS A 339 -2.01 -11.61 -15.06
N PHE A 340 -2.12 -10.90 -16.19
CA PHE A 340 -1.05 -10.85 -17.18
C PHE A 340 0.09 -9.92 -16.73
N GLY A 341 1.28 -10.09 -17.30
CA GLY A 341 2.46 -9.28 -16.97
C GLY A 341 3.08 -9.58 -15.59
N SER A 342 4.08 -8.79 -15.19
CA SER A 342 4.69 -8.82 -13.86
C SER A 342 3.79 -8.14 -12.82
N ALA A 343 4.04 -8.42 -11.54
CA ALA A 343 3.42 -7.67 -10.46
C ALA A 343 3.81 -6.18 -10.57
N THR A 344 2.86 -5.30 -10.24
CA THR A 344 3.11 -3.85 -10.30
C THR A 344 3.97 -3.41 -9.11
N GLN A 345 4.61 -2.24 -9.24
CA GLN A 345 5.39 -1.66 -8.15
C GLN A 345 4.54 -1.44 -6.87
N THR A 346 3.26 -1.09 -7.04
CA THR A 346 2.31 -0.94 -5.94
C THR A 346 2.05 -2.29 -5.24
N GLU A 347 1.79 -3.35 -6.01
CA GLU A 347 1.58 -4.71 -5.48
C GLU A 347 2.83 -5.19 -4.73
N LEU A 348 4.03 -5.02 -5.30
CA LEU A 348 5.30 -5.40 -4.68
C LEU A 348 5.55 -4.65 -3.37
N ALA A 349 5.28 -3.34 -3.33
CA ALA A 349 5.45 -2.51 -2.14
C ALA A 349 4.44 -2.87 -1.03
N GLU A 350 3.18 -3.17 -1.36
CA GLU A 350 2.18 -3.65 -0.38
C GLU A 350 2.61 -5.00 0.21
N THR A 351 3.12 -5.92 -0.62
CA THR A 351 3.67 -7.22 -0.16
C THR A 351 4.89 -7.04 0.74
N GLU A 352 5.83 -6.15 0.39
CA GLU A 352 7.02 -5.87 1.20
C GLU A 352 6.66 -5.24 2.56
N LEU A 353 5.72 -4.30 2.60
CA LEU A 353 5.24 -3.70 3.84
C LEU A 353 4.55 -4.72 4.77
N LEU A 354 3.78 -5.64 4.20
CA LEU A 354 3.16 -6.76 4.92
C LEU A 354 4.20 -7.68 5.53
N ASP A 355 5.25 -8.00 4.77
CA ASP A 355 6.37 -8.82 5.20
C ASP A 355 7.14 -8.16 6.37
N GLN A 356 7.50 -6.88 6.23
CA GLN A 356 8.15 -6.13 7.30
C GLN A 356 7.30 -6.09 8.59
N TYR A 357 5.98 -5.91 8.48
CA TYR A 357 5.09 -5.90 9.63
C TYR A 357 4.97 -7.27 10.32
N LYS A 358 4.88 -8.36 9.55
CA LYS A 358 4.90 -9.73 10.11
C LYS A 358 6.20 -10.02 10.83
N LYS A 359 7.34 -9.70 10.20
CA LYS A 359 8.66 -9.84 10.79
C LYS A 359 8.77 -9.04 12.10
N LEU A 360 8.21 -7.84 12.18
CA LEU A 360 8.15 -7.05 13.42
C LEU A 360 7.24 -7.66 14.50
N ARG A 361 6.11 -8.27 14.11
CA ARG A 361 5.21 -8.96 15.05
C ARG A 361 5.85 -10.23 15.60
N ASP A 362 6.47 -11.02 14.73
CA ASP A 362 7.12 -12.27 15.09
C ASP A 362 8.44 -12.01 15.85
N ALA A 363 9.08 -10.86 15.61
CA ALA A 363 10.23 -10.35 16.38
C ALA A 363 9.89 -9.87 17.80
N GLN A 364 8.63 -9.83 18.23
CA GLN A 364 8.30 -9.53 19.64
C GLN A 364 8.90 -10.54 20.64
N ASN A 365 9.31 -11.73 20.16
CA ASN A 365 10.02 -12.73 20.96
C ASN A 365 11.51 -12.90 20.57
N TYR A 366 12.04 -12.08 19.66
CA TYR A 366 13.42 -12.23 19.19
C TYR A 366 14.38 -11.33 19.97
N LYS A 367 15.15 -11.91 20.88
CA LYS A 367 16.37 -11.28 21.44
C LYS A 367 17.53 -11.57 20.49
N SER A 368 17.96 -10.56 19.74
CA SER A 368 19.16 -10.64 18.91
C SER A 368 20.40 -10.94 19.76
N PRO A 369 21.15 -12.02 19.47
CA PRO A 369 22.48 -12.22 19.99
C PRO A 369 23.45 -11.32 19.20
N ARG A 370 24.08 -10.41 19.95
CA ARG A 370 25.28 -9.58 19.78
C ARG A 370 26.28 -9.72 18.60
N ASP A 371 25.97 -10.28 17.43
CA ASP A 371 26.85 -10.19 16.26
C ASP A 371 26.13 -9.54 15.08
N THR A 372 26.52 -8.30 14.76
CA THR A 372 26.10 -7.62 13.53
C THR A 372 26.72 -8.34 12.33
N ALA A 373 25.92 -9.00 11.50
CA ALA A 373 26.33 -9.46 10.18
C ALA A 373 27.05 -8.34 9.41
N SER A 374 28.33 -8.60 9.13
CA SER A 374 29.21 -7.75 8.34
C SER A 374 29.75 -8.57 7.17
N LEU A 375 30.37 -7.92 6.19
CA LEU A 375 31.03 -8.61 5.07
C LEU A 375 32.12 -9.61 5.54
N ASN A 376 32.55 -9.53 6.80
CA ASN A 376 33.51 -10.43 7.40
C ASN A 376 32.91 -11.72 7.97
N ASP A 377 31.58 -11.87 7.95
CA ASP A 377 30.92 -13.12 8.33
C ASP A 377 31.46 -14.28 7.46
N PRO A 378 31.94 -15.38 8.06
CA PRO A 378 32.43 -16.54 7.31
C PRO A 378 31.43 -17.08 6.27
N ARG A 379 30.12 -16.98 6.54
CA ARG A 379 29.05 -17.42 5.65
C ARG A 379 28.95 -16.57 4.37
N LEU A 380 29.48 -15.35 4.41
CA LEU A 380 29.51 -14.38 3.32
C LEU A 380 30.86 -14.34 2.59
N ALA A 381 31.72 -15.35 2.74
CA ALA A 381 33.04 -15.38 2.11
C ALA A 381 33.01 -15.18 0.58
N GLU A 382 32.03 -15.77 -0.11
CA GLU A 382 31.84 -15.62 -1.56
C GLU A 382 31.37 -14.20 -1.94
N VAL A 383 30.48 -13.61 -1.14
CA VAL A 383 30.03 -12.22 -1.32
C VAL A 383 31.22 -11.29 -1.17
N ARG A 384 32.04 -11.50 -0.13
CA ARG A 384 33.26 -10.73 0.12
C ARG A 384 34.25 -10.83 -1.04
N GLU A 385 34.39 -12.00 -1.65
CA GLU A 385 35.29 -12.20 -2.78
C GLU A 385 34.81 -11.45 -4.03
N GLN A 386 33.50 -11.48 -4.33
CA GLN A 386 32.97 -10.70 -5.45
C GLN A 386 33.08 -9.19 -5.21
N VAL A 387 32.90 -8.72 -3.97
CA VAL A 387 33.16 -7.31 -3.61
C VAL A 387 34.62 -6.92 -3.81
N ARG A 388 35.60 -7.80 -3.51
CA ARG A 388 37.02 -7.51 -3.77
C ARG A 388 37.34 -7.38 -5.26
N LYS A 389 36.66 -8.17 -6.10
CA LYS A 389 36.75 -8.10 -7.56
C LYS A 389 35.95 -6.94 -8.16
N GLU A 390 35.32 -6.12 -7.31
CA GLU A 390 34.43 -5.02 -7.71
C GLU A 390 33.23 -5.48 -8.58
N ASN A 391 32.91 -6.78 -8.54
CA ASN A 391 31.74 -7.34 -9.19
C ASN A 391 30.54 -7.24 -8.24
N TYR A 392 30.12 -6.00 -7.97
CA TYR A 392 29.06 -5.71 -7.00
C TYR A 392 27.71 -6.29 -7.42
N TYR A 393 27.45 -6.45 -8.72
CA TYR A 393 26.24 -7.11 -9.21
C TYR A 393 26.19 -8.58 -8.79
N ALA A 394 27.26 -9.34 -9.04
CA ALA A 394 27.36 -10.73 -8.60
C ALA A 394 27.35 -10.84 -7.06
N ALA A 395 28.05 -9.95 -6.37
CA ALA A 395 28.06 -9.91 -4.90
C ALA A 395 26.66 -9.69 -4.33
N ASN A 396 25.88 -8.76 -4.89
CA ASN A 396 24.53 -8.47 -4.44
C ASN A 396 23.58 -9.65 -4.68
N LYS A 397 23.70 -10.31 -5.83
CA LYS A 397 22.92 -11.53 -6.12
C LYS A 397 23.20 -12.63 -5.09
N LEU A 398 24.47 -12.93 -4.83
CA LEU A 398 24.88 -13.94 -3.83
C LEU A 398 24.43 -13.57 -2.42
N LEU A 399 24.50 -12.28 -2.05
CA LEU A 399 24.03 -11.84 -0.75
C LEU A 399 22.52 -12.00 -0.60
N LEU A 400 21.73 -11.70 -1.63
CA LEU A 400 20.28 -11.87 -1.61
C LEU A 400 19.87 -13.35 -1.49
N GLU A 401 20.59 -14.25 -2.16
CA GLU A 401 20.39 -15.70 -2.03
C GLU A 401 20.66 -16.16 -0.58
N LYS A 402 21.79 -15.73 0.01
CA LYS A 402 22.17 -16.09 1.39
C LYS A 402 21.39 -15.33 2.47
N ALA A 403 20.83 -14.16 2.16
CA ALA A 403 20.11 -13.34 3.15
C ALA A 403 18.88 -14.07 3.72
N ASN A 404 18.26 -14.95 2.94
CA ASN A 404 17.15 -15.79 3.42
C ASN A 404 17.57 -16.74 4.55
N GLU A 405 18.83 -17.17 4.59
CA GLU A 405 19.39 -18.04 5.62
C GLU A 405 19.88 -17.26 6.86
N LEU A 406 20.13 -15.95 6.71
CA LEU A 406 20.77 -15.09 7.71
C LEU A 406 19.80 -14.16 8.46
N LEU A 407 18.55 -14.03 7.99
CA LEU A 407 17.50 -13.24 8.66
C LEU A 407 16.95 -13.99 9.89
N PRO A 408 16.61 -13.30 11.00
CA PRO A 408 16.15 -11.91 11.08
C PRO A 408 17.14 -10.99 11.81
N ASP A 409 18.20 -10.56 11.12
CA ASP A 409 19.17 -9.61 11.65
C ASP A 409 19.13 -8.27 10.88
N ALA A 410 18.96 -7.17 11.62
CA ALA A 410 18.92 -5.82 11.09
C ALA A 410 20.23 -5.41 10.38
N SER A 411 21.35 -6.03 10.76
CA SER A 411 22.65 -5.80 10.13
C SER A 411 22.75 -6.45 8.74
N VAL A 412 22.13 -7.62 8.52
CA VAL A 412 22.00 -8.25 7.19
C VAL A 412 21.17 -7.33 6.27
N VAL A 413 20.06 -6.81 6.77
CA VAL A 413 19.22 -5.86 6.01
C VAL A 413 20.00 -4.59 5.65
N SER A 414 20.77 -4.04 6.59
CA SER A 414 21.65 -2.88 6.34
C SER A 414 22.70 -3.19 5.26
N LEU A 415 23.37 -4.35 5.37
CA LEU A 415 24.37 -4.80 4.40
C LEU A 415 23.77 -4.99 3.01
N THR A 416 22.59 -5.61 2.91
CA THR A 416 21.86 -5.79 1.65
C THR A 416 21.54 -4.45 1.01
N ARG A 417 20.99 -3.47 1.76
CA ARG A 417 20.66 -2.14 1.22
C ARG A 417 21.88 -1.40 0.71
N ARG A 418 23.01 -1.49 1.44
CA ARG A 418 24.28 -0.88 1.04
C ARG A 418 24.82 -1.53 -0.23
N LEU A 419 24.93 -2.86 -0.26
CA LEU A 419 25.45 -3.59 -1.41
C LEU A 419 24.57 -3.45 -2.66
N SER A 420 23.24 -3.46 -2.50
CA SER A 420 22.30 -3.20 -3.59
C SER A 420 22.43 -1.78 -4.14
N THR A 421 22.68 -0.78 -3.29
CA THR A 421 22.92 0.60 -3.75
C THR A 421 24.20 0.68 -4.57
N VAL A 422 25.31 0.08 -4.11
CA VAL A 422 26.55 0.05 -4.90
C VAL A 422 26.33 -0.70 -6.21
N ALA A 423 25.72 -1.89 -6.19
CA ALA A 423 25.47 -2.70 -7.38
C ALA A 423 24.60 -2.00 -8.45
N ALA A 424 23.74 -1.07 -8.05
CA ALA A 424 22.87 -0.34 -8.98
C ALA A 424 23.62 0.77 -9.75
N PHE A 425 24.57 1.46 -9.11
CA PHE A 425 25.27 2.61 -9.69
C PHE A 425 26.65 2.25 -10.23
N TYR A 426 27.32 1.26 -9.65
CA TYR A 426 28.69 0.91 -10.03
C TYR A 426 28.86 0.46 -11.49
N PRO A 427 27.94 -0.28 -12.13
CA PRO A 427 28.10 -0.68 -13.53
C PRO A 427 28.20 0.49 -14.51
N SER A 428 27.51 1.61 -14.24
CA SER A 428 27.63 2.84 -15.06
C SER A 428 28.88 3.66 -14.75
N LEU A 429 29.56 3.37 -13.65
CA LEU A 429 30.76 4.07 -13.17
C LEU A 429 32.04 3.24 -13.37
N ALA A 430 31.89 1.93 -13.56
CA ALA A 430 32.96 1.00 -13.83
C ALA A 430 33.44 1.18 -15.27
N VAL A 431 34.76 1.20 -15.45
CA VAL A 431 35.37 1.24 -16.77
C VAL A 431 35.91 -0.13 -17.11
N ASP A 432 35.49 -0.66 -18.26
CA ASP A 432 36.00 -1.93 -18.80
C ASP A 432 37.42 -1.75 -19.35
N GLY A 433 38.37 -2.55 -18.86
CA GLY A 433 39.67 -2.75 -19.49
C GLY A 433 40.89 -2.79 -18.55
N ASP A 434 41.99 -3.38 -19.03
CA ASP A 434 43.30 -3.52 -18.36
C ASP A 434 44.08 -2.19 -18.19
N ARG A 435 43.40 -1.04 -18.20
CA ARG A 435 44.07 0.26 -18.02
C ARG A 435 44.27 0.59 -16.54
N GLN A 436 45.30 1.36 -16.25
CA GLN A 436 45.49 1.91 -14.91
C GLN A 436 44.31 2.83 -14.54
N LYS A 437 43.77 2.64 -13.34
CA LYS A 437 42.68 3.45 -12.81
C LYS A 437 43.13 4.90 -12.65
N GLN A 438 42.24 5.83 -12.98
CA GLN A 438 42.44 7.24 -12.64
C GLN A 438 42.20 7.45 -11.15
N ARG A 439 42.74 8.55 -10.61
CA ARG A 439 42.65 8.84 -9.17
C ARG A 439 41.22 8.84 -8.63
N TRP A 440 40.27 9.41 -9.37
CA TRP A 440 38.86 9.45 -8.97
C TRP A 440 38.20 8.06 -8.97
N GLU A 441 38.67 7.14 -9.82
CA GLU A 441 38.17 5.75 -9.89
C GLU A 441 38.68 4.94 -8.68
N GLU A 442 39.93 5.18 -8.25
CA GLU A 442 40.48 4.61 -7.02
C GLU A 442 39.66 5.05 -5.80
N LEU A 443 39.37 6.35 -5.72
CA LEU A 443 38.56 6.96 -4.64
C LEU A 443 37.11 6.44 -4.66
N LEU A 444 36.51 6.29 -5.84
CA LEU A 444 35.20 5.67 -6.00
C LEU A 444 35.19 4.22 -5.48
N SER A 445 36.21 3.44 -5.85
CA SER A 445 36.35 2.04 -5.44
C SER A 445 36.52 1.92 -3.91
N ALA A 446 37.34 2.80 -3.32
CA ALA A 446 37.54 2.89 -1.88
C ALA A 446 36.23 3.29 -1.16
N GLY A 447 35.57 4.35 -1.64
CA GLY A 447 34.34 4.87 -1.05
C GLY A 447 33.20 3.86 -1.09
N ALA A 448 33.04 3.14 -2.20
CA ALA A 448 32.06 2.05 -2.32
C ALA A 448 32.32 0.93 -1.31
N ARG A 449 33.60 0.56 -1.10
CA ARG A 449 34.00 -0.48 -0.14
C ARG A 449 33.76 -0.03 1.29
N ASP A 450 34.11 1.19 1.64
CA ASP A 450 33.90 1.73 2.98
C ASP A 450 32.42 1.90 3.30
N PHE A 451 31.61 2.29 2.30
CA PHE A 451 30.16 2.35 2.40
C PHE A 451 29.53 0.97 2.66
N ILE A 452 29.97 -0.08 1.97
CA ILE A 452 29.47 -1.45 2.22
C ILE A 452 29.83 -1.92 3.64
N ASN A 453 31.00 -1.54 4.14
CA ASN A 453 31.47 -1.90 5.48
C ASN A 453 30.90 -1.01 6.60
N GLY A 454 30.02 -0.05 6.28
CA GLY A 454 29.41 0.85 7.27
C GLY A 454 30.33 1.96 7.78
N ARG A 455 31.47 2.24 7.11
CA ARG A 455 32.37 3.36 7.43
C ARG A 455 31.90 4.64 6.74
N ASP A 456 30.69 5.08 7.10
CA ASP A 456 29.91 6.09 6.37
C ASP A 456 30.64 7.42 6.21
N LEU A 457 31.20 7.97 7.29
CA LEU A 457 31.88 9.27 7.25
C LEU A 457 33.09 9.25 6.30
N ARG A 458 33.86 8.16 6.30
CA ARG A 458 35.02 8.01 5.42
C ARG A 458 34.59 7.78 3.98
N ALA A 459 33.59 6.93 3.75
CA ALA A 459 33.01 6.71 2.44
C ALA A 459 32.51 8.02 1.80
N MET A 460 31.81 8.86 2.56
CA MET A 460 31.32 10.14 2.05
C MET A 460 32.46 11.10 1.65
N LYS A 461 33.58 11.11 2.38
CA LYS A 461 34.77 11.90 2.00
C LYS A 461 35.41 11.37 0.73
N GLU A 462 35.60 10.06 0.63
CA GLU A 462 36.20 9.41 -0.55
C GLU A 462 35.33 9.64 -1.80
N LEU A 463 34.02 9.52 -1.68
CA LEU A 463 33.08 9.76 -2.78
C LEU A 463 32.94 11.24 -3.14
N ALA A 464 32.96 12.15 -2.16
CA ALA A 464 32.98 13.59 -2.43
C ALA A 464 34.27 14.02 -3.14
N TYR A 465 35.40 13.44 -2.75
CA TYR A 465 36.67 13.67 -3.43
C TYR A 465 36.63 13.12 -4.86
N ALA A 466 36.16 11.88 -5.06
CA ALA A 466 35.96 11.32 -6.40
C ALA A 466 35.09 12.24 -7.28
N GLN A 467 33.95 12.72 -6.73
CA GLN A 467 33.04 13.61 -7.44
C GLN A 467 33.70 14.97 -7.77
N SER A 468 34.54 15.50 -6.88
CA SER A 468 35.23 16.77 -7.14
C SER A 468 36.24 16.70 -8.30
N LEU A 469 36.79 15.52 -8.58
CA LEU A 469 37.73 15.26 -9.67
C LEU A 469 37.02 14.97 -10.99
N ASN A 470 35.76 14.56 -10.95
CA ASN A 470 34.93 14.26 -12.13
C ASN A 470 33.53 14.90 -11.98
N GLN A 471 33.47 16.22 -11.87
CA GLN A 471 32.25 16.95 -11.50
C GLN A 471 31.12 16.88 -12.54
N GLN A 472 31.47 16.61 -13.80
CA GLN A 472 30.51 16.53 -14.91
C GLN A 472 29.76 15.18 -14.95
N ASP A 473 30.24 14.18 -14.22
CA ASP A 473 29.64 12.86 -14.20
C ASP A 473 28.39 12.83 -13.31
N SER A 474 27.23 12.87 -13.97
CA SER A 474 25.93 12.81 -13.31
C SER A 474 25.69 11.52 -12.54
N ALA A 475 26.25 10.38 -12.99
CA ALA A 475 26.09 9.11 -12.30
C ALA A 475 26.87 9.11 -10.97
N LEU A 476 28.06 9.69 -10.94
CA LEU A 476 28.87 9.81 -9.74
C LEU A 476 28.22 10.77 -8.73
N SER A 477 27.66 11.87 -9.21
CA SER A 477 26.88 12.79 -8.37
C SER A 477 25.65 12.12 -7.77
N ASN A 478 24.87 11.38 -8.57
CA ASN A 478 23.68 10.68 -8.09
C ASN A 478 24.04 9.56 -7.09
N PHE A 479 25.16 8.88 -7.29
CA PHE A 479 25.65 7.87 -6.36
C PHE A 479 26.04 8.50 -5.00
N LEU A 480 26.72 9.65 -5.00
CA LEU A 480 27.05 10.40 -3.79
C LEU A 480 25.79 10.86 -3.03
N ASP A 481 24.78 11.38 -3.72
CA ASP A 481 23.53 11.77 -3.08
C ASP A 481 22.82 10.58 -2.46
N ARG A 482 22.74 9.47 -3.21
CA ARG A 482 22.03 8.27 -2.75
C ARG A 482 22.71 7.64 -1.53
N THR A 483 24.03 7.61 -1.48
CA THR A 483 24.80 7.13 -0.33
C THR A 483 24.63 8.04 0.89
N GLY A 484 24.59 9.37 0.68
CA GLY A 484 24.29 10.35 1.73
C GLY A 484 22.88 10.22 2.31
N GLU A 485 21.87 10.05 1.45
CA GLU A 485 20.48 9.79 1.88
C GLU A 485 20.35 8.53 2.73
N LEU A 486 20.99 7.43 2.30
CA LEU A 486 20.90 6.15 2.98
C LEU A 486 21.55 6.20 4.37
N THR A 487 22.66 6.92 4.50
CA THR A 487 23.45 7.02 5.75
C THR A 487 23.04 8.19 6.62
N ARG A 488 22.26 9.13 6.08
CA ARG A 488 21.94 10.44 6.69
C ARG A 488 23.19 11.29 6.96
N VAL A 489 24.25 11.08 6.17
CA VAL A 489 25.45 11.91 6.21
C VAL A 489 25.39 12.87 5.03
N THR A 490 25.50 14.17 5.31
CA THR A 490 25.52 15.19 4.27
C THR A 490 26.84 15.11 3.51
N PRO A 491 26.82 14.91 2.17
CA PRO A 491 28.03 14.93 1.37
C PRO A 491 28.66 16.32 1.40
N ASP A 492 29.96 16.37 1.60
CA ASP A 492 30.73 17.59 1.64
C ASP A 492 31.19 17.97 0.21
N ARG A 493 30.26 18.53 -0.55
CA ARG A 493 30.44 18.84 -1.97
C ARG A 493 31.34 20.05 -2.19
N VAL A 494 32.22 19.94 -3.17
CA VAL A 494 32.98 21.06 -3.71
C VAL A 494 32.06 21.88 -4.63
N PRO A 495 32.01 23.22 -4.48
CA PRO A 495 31.26 24.08 -5.39
C PRO A 495 31.66 23.88 -6.86
N ALA A 496 30.70 23.98 -7.78
CA ALA A 496 30.91 23.72 -9.21
C ALA A 496 31.87 24.73 -9.88
N ASP A 497 32.01 25.92 -9.32
CA ASP A 497 32.95 26.97 -9.71
C ASP A 497 34.37 26.74 -9.15
N PHE A 498 34.55 25.76 -8.26
CA PHE A 498 35.83 25.43 -7.65
C PHE A 498 36.46 24.21 -8.34
N SER A 499 37.30 24.47 -9.34
CA SER A 499 37.94 23.45 -10.19
C SER A 499 39.20 22.80 -9.60
N ARG A 500 39.72 23.32 -8.48
CA ARG A 500 40.99 22.85 -7.89
C ARG A 500 40.86 21.53 -7.13
N GLY A 501 39.65 20.99 -6.95
CA GLY A 501 39.41 19.71 -6.29
C GLY A 501 39.13 19.81 -4.79
N TRP A 502 38.75 18.68 -4.19
CA TRP A 502 38.36 18.60 -2.78
C TRP A 502 39.50 18.90 -1.78
N PRO A 503 40.76 18.46 -1.98
CA PRO A 503 41.86 18.80 -1.07
C PRO A 503 42.10 20.31 -0.96
N GLU A 504 42.13 21.00 -2.08
CA GLU A 504 42.33 22.44 -2.18
C GLU A 504 41.16 23.21 -1.59
N TYR A 505 39.94 22.68 -1.75
CA TYR A 505 38.76 23.22 -1.10
C TYR A 505 38.88 23.12 0.44
N LYS A 506 39.28 21.97 0.97
CA LYS A 506 39.52 21.75 2.41
C LYS A 506 40.61 22.67 2.97
N MET A 507 41.69 22.85 2.22
CA MET A 507 42.76 23.77 2.60
C MET A 507 42.26 25.23 2.63
N THR A 508 41.44 25.63 1.66
CA THR A 508 40.84 26.97 1.62
C THR A 508 39.91 27.20 2.82
N GLU A 509 39.04 26.23 3.14
CA GLU A 509 38.20 26.29 4.35
C GLU A 509 39.05 26.44 5.61
N SER A 510 40.14 25.67 5.71
CA SER A 510 41.07 25.74 6.84
C SER A 510 41.73 27.12 6.97
N ASP A 511 42.17 27.71 5.87
CA ASP A 511 42.81 29.03 5.85
C ASP A 511 41.87 30.15 6.30
N GLU A 512 40.59 30.07 5.93
CA GLU A 512 39.58 31.02 6.39
C GLU A 512 39.38 30.97 7.91
N PHE A 513 39.33 29.77 8.49
CA PHE A 513 39.26 29.60 9.94
C PHE A 513 40.55 30.05 10.63
N TYR A 514 41.71 29.76 10.03
CA TYR A 514 43.01 30.17 10.54
C TYR A 514 43.15 31.68 10.60
N ALA A 515 42.74 32.41 9.55
CA ALA A 515 42.75 33.87 9.51
C ALA A 515 41.85 34.48 10.59
N LYS A 516 40.75 33.80 10.93
CA LYS A 516 39.83 34.18 12.02
C LYS A 516 40.31 33.73 13.41
N LYS A 517 41.55 33.20 13.53
CA LYS A 517 42.14 32.63 14.76
C LYS A 517 41.35 31.45 15.36
N ARG A 518 40.51 30.79 14.55
CA ARG A 518 39.71 29.62 14.94
C ARG A 518 40.49 28.34 14.61
N TYR A 519 41.62 28.15 15.30
CA TYR A 519 42.61 27.11 14.97
C TYR A 519 42.09 25.68 15.12
N SER A 520 41.16 25.41 16.03
CA SER A 520 40.55 24.09 16.22
C SER A 520 39.71 23.66 15.02
N GLU A 521 38.98 24.59 14.40
CA GLU A 521 38.17 24.30 13.22
C GLU A 521 39.01 24.24 11.95
N ALA A 522 40.04 25.09 11.86
CA ALA A 522 41.05 24.99 10.82
C ALA A 522 41.73 23.60 10.83
N LEU A 523 42.10 23.12 12.02
CA LEU A 523 42.71 21.80 12.20
C LEU A 523 41.77 20.67 11.78
N ARG A 524 40.49 20.72 12.19
CA ARG A 524 39.49 19.70 11.82
C ARG A 524 39.36 19.50 10.30
N LYS A 525 39.37 20.59 9.52
CA LYS A 525 39.32 20.52 8.05
C LYS A 525 40.57 19.87 7.45
N LEU A 526 41.74 20.10 8.06
CA LEU A 526 43.00 19.47 7.65
C LEU A 526 43.05 17.99 8.04
N GLU A 527 42.53 17.64 9.22
CA GLU A 527 42.41 16.24 9.66
C GLU A 527 41.47 15.44 8.75
N GLU A 528 40.38 16.05 8.25
CA GLU A 528 39.51 15.43 7.22
C GLU A 528 40.29 15.09 5.95
N LEU A 529 41.16 15.98 5.48
CA LEU A 529 42.01 15.76 4.31
C LEU A 529 43.09 14.71 4.59
N LEU A 530 43.80 14.81 5.70
CA LEU A 530 44.88 13.89 6.08
C LEU A 530 44.38 12.46 6.37
N GLU A 531 43.09 12.27 6.68
CA GLU A 531 42.50 10.94 6.78
C GLU A 531 42.49 10.21 5.41
N ILE A 532 42.28 10.95 4.32
CA ILE A 532 42.22 10.41 2.95
C ILE A 532 43.60 10.47 2.27
N GLU A 533 44.36 11.54 2.50
CA GLU A 533 45.71 11.75 1.99
C GLU A 533 46.72 12.03 3.12
N PRO A 534 47.17 10.99 3.86
CA PRO A 534 48.08 11.16 5.00
C PRO A 534 49.41 11.82 4.67
N GLY A 535 49.83 11.78 3.40
CA GLY A 535 51.09 12.34 2.91
C GLY A 535 50.96 13.74 2.30
N ASN A 536 49.80 14.39 2.37
CA ASN A 536 49.61 15.70 1.76
C ASN A 536 50.50 16.76 2.45
N LEU A 537 51.58 17.15 1.77
CA LEU A 537 52.64 18.01 2.30
C LEU A 537 52.11 19.33 2.85
N MET A 538 51.24 20.00 2.10
CA MET A 538 50.71 21.31 2.49
C MET A 538 49.76 21.19 3.69
N ALA A 539 48.92 20.14 3.71
CA ALA A 539 48.04 19.88 4.84
C ALA A 539 48.81 19.57 6.12
N LEU A 540 49.92 18.80 6.04
CA LEU A 540 50.79 18.51 7.18
C LEU A 540 51.48 19.78 7.72
N LYS A 541 52.02 20.65 6.84
CA LYS A 541 52.61 21.94 7.24
C LYS A 541 51.61 22.82 8.01
N LYS A 542 50.39 22.94 7.49
CA LYS A 542 49.30 23.73 8.10
C LYS A 542 48.78 23.09 9.38
N SER A 543 48.66 21.76 9.42
CA SER A 543 48.22 21.02 10.61
C SER A 543 49.20 21.22 11.76
N GLY A 544 50.50 21.12 11.49
CA GLY A 544 51.53 21.39 12.48
C GLY A 544 51.47 22.82 13.01
N SER A 545 51.20 23.79 12.14
CA SER A 545 51.02 25.19 12.52
C SER A 545 49.78 25.41 13.39
N CYS A 546 48.63 24.80 13.04
CA CYS A 546 47.42 24.87 13.86
C CYS A 546 47.62 24.22 15.23
N ASN A 547 48.22 23.03 15.28
CA ASN A 547 48.53 22.32 16.51
C ASN A 547 49.48 23.13 17.42
N TYR A 548 50.45 23.83 16.83
CA TYR A 548 51.35 24.71 17.56
C TYR A 548 50.63 25.91 18.18
N MET A 549 49.73 26.56 17.42
CA MET A 549 48.91 27.67 17.91
C MET A 549 47.93 27.23 19.00
N LEU A 550 47.49 25.98 18.98
CA LEU A 550 46.65 25.35 20.01
C LEU A 550 47.44 24.84 21.23
N GLY A 551 48.77 25.00 21.24
CA GLY A 551 49.63 24.50 22.33
C GLY A 551 49.87 22.99 22.33
N SER A 552 49.37 22.27 21.32
CA SER A 552 49.55 20.83 21.14
C SER A 552 50.89 20.51 20.46
N TYR A 553 52.00 20.91 21.10
CA TYR A 553 53.35 20.84 20.53
C TYR A 553 53.77 19.42 20.09
N ALA A 554 53.36 18.38 20.82
CA ALA A 554 53.66 17.00 20.43
C ALA A 554 53.01 16.59 19.10
N ARG A 555 51.78 17.06 18.82
CA ARG A 555 51.13 16.83 17.52
C ARG A 555 51.79 17.68 16.43
N ALA A 556 52.13 18.93 16.74
CA ALA A 556 52.80 19.83 15.81
C ALA A 556 54.15 19.28 15.32
N ILE A 557 54.96 18.76 16.24
CA ILE A 557 56.24 18.13 15.92
C ILE A 557 56.05 16.94 14.97
N ARG A 558 55.08 16.06 15.25
CA ARG A 558 54.83 14.90 14.38
C ARG A 558 54.43 15.31 12.97
N ASP A 559 53.53 16.27 12.83
CA ASP A 559 53.04 16.70 11.51
C ASP A 559 54.16 17.38 10.71
N TRP A 560 54.98 18.22 11.35
CA TRP A 560 56.13 18.84 10.70
C TRP A 560 57.27 17.87 10.38
N ASP A 561 57.51 16.85 11.20
CA ASP A 561 58.48 15.79 10.90
C ASP A 561 58.04 14.96 9.69
N LEU A 562 56.74 14.66 9.58
CA LEU A 562 56.17 14.00 8.40
C LEU A 562 56.27 14.90 7.16
N ALA A 563 55.95 16.20 7.29
CA ALA A 563 56.12 17.16 6.21
C ALA A 563 57.58 17.27 5.74
N ALA A 564 58.54 17.32 6.67
CA ALA A 564 59.96 17.45 6.35
C ALA A 564 60.54 16.22 5.63
N LYS A 565 59.95 15.03 5.85
CA LYS A 565 60.30 13.81 5.11
C LYS A 565 59.80 13.85 3.66
N ALA A 566 58.65 14.46 3.42
CA ALA A 566 58.03 14.59 2.10
C ALA A 566 58.44 15.87 1.34
N GLU A 567 59.13 16.81 1.98
CA GLU A 567 59.56 18.09 1.41
C GLU A 567 60.80 17.93 0.50
N PRO A 568 60.68 18.23 -0.82
CA PRO A 568 61.81 18.21 -1.74
C PRO A 568 62.77 19.41 -1.61
N ASP A 569 62.29 20.58 -1.16
CA ASP A 569 63.14 21.78 -1.05
C ASP A 569 64.00 21.76 0.24
N PRO A 570 65.34 21.74 0.14
CA PRO A 570 66.23 21.77 1.31
C PRO A 570 66.03 22.98 2.22
N VAL A 571 65.65 24.14 1.68
CA VAL A 571 65.45 25.38 2.43
C VAL A 571 64.19 25.28 3.29
N GLU A 572 63.07 24.86 2.69
CA GLU A 572 61.81 24.63 3.41
C GLU A 572 61.94 23.52 4.44
N LYS A 573 62.68 22.45 4.11
CA LYS A 573 62.98 21.36 5.06
C LYS A 573 63.77 21.85 6.27
N ALA A 574 64.74 22.73 6.07
CA ALA A 574 65.49 23.35 7.17
C ALA A 574 64.60 24.27 8.02
N LYS A 575 63.63 24.98 7.42
CA LYS A 575 62.65 25.79 8.16
C LYS A 575 61.75 24.91 9.04
N LEU A 576 61.21 23.81 8.50
CA LEU A 576 60.41 22.85 9.27
C LEU A 576 61.20 22.27 10.45
N ALA A 577 62.47 21.91 10.23
CA ALA A 577 63.34 21.42 11.30
C ALA A 577 63.54 22.46 12.41
N ARG A 578 63.72 23.75 12.07
CA ARG A 578 63.78 24.83 13.07
C ARG A 578 62.48 24.98 13.86
N MET A 579 61.33 24.88 13.20
CA MET A 579 60.02 24.95 13.84
C MET A 579 59.79 23.76 14.80
N VAL A 580 60.25 22.56 14.43
CA VAL A 580 60.25 21.38 15.31
C VAL A 580 61.10 21.61 16.56
N GLU A 581 62.32 22.12 16.42
CA GLU A 581 63.20 22.42 17.56
C GLU A 581 62.61 23.51 18.47
N GLU A 582 61.98 24.55 17.90
CA GLU A 582 61.28 25.56 18.68
C GLU A 582 60.08 24.98 19.46
N ALA A 583 59.29 24.12 18.82
CA ALA A 583 58.18 23.43 19.49
C ALA A 583 58.67 22.48 20.59
N ARG A 584 59.81 21.79 20.40
CA ARG A 584 60.46 20.97 21.44
C ARG A 584 60.89 21.82 22.64
N ALA A 585 61.51 22.97 22.38
CA ALA A 585 61.93 23.90 23.42
C ALA A 585 60.77 24.48 24.23
N LYS A 586 59.61 24.71 23.59
CA LYS A 586 58.36 25.16 24.26
C LYS A 586 57.66 24.02 25.00
N ALA A 587 57.67 22.80 24.44
CA ALA A 587 57.13 21.61 25.10
C ALA A 587 57.89 21.25 26.40
N GLY A 588 59.20 21.53 26.47
CA GLY A 588 60.01 21.29 27.67
C GLY A 588 59.87 22.32 28.80
N LYS A 589 59.15 23.44 28.58
CA LYS A 589 58.97 24.52 29.58
C LYS A 589 57.55 24.60 30.16
N ALA A 590 56.57 23.98 29.53
CA ALA A 590 55.21 23.89 30.03
C ALA A 590 55.01 22.52 30.68
N GLY A 591 54.60 22.50 31.95
CA GLY A 591 54.26 21.28 32.67
C GLY A 591 53.30 20.41 31.85
N THR A 592 53.62 19.11 31.80
CA THR A 592 52.88 18.06 31.11
C THR A 592 51.37 18.17 31.36
N TRP A 593 50.62 18.48 30.31
CA TRP A 593 49.17 18.34 30.28
C TRP A 593 48.83 16.96 29.70
N GLU A 594 48.16 16.11 30.49
CA GLU A 594 47.54 14.86 30.04
C GLU A 594 46.09 15.10 29.59
N PRO A 595 45.57 14.32 28.63
CA PRO A 595 44.33 14.61 27.95
C PRO A 595 43.11 14.22 28.79
N ASN A 596 42.20 15.17 29.04
CA ASN A 596 40.89 14.86 29.57
C ASN A 596 39.98 14.35 28.43
N ALA A 597 39.72 13.05 28.41
CA ALA A 597 38.68 12.46 27.59
C ALA A 597 37.31 12.76 28.22
N ALA A 598 36.69 13.89 27.86
CA ALA A 598 35.27 14.10 28.10
C ALA A 598 34.69 15.14 27.12
N GLN A 599 33.93 14.60 26.16
CA GLN A 599 32.65 15.08 25.65
C GLN A 599 32.30 16.56 25.82
N THR A 600 32.13 17.20 24.67
CA THR A 600 31.09 18.19 24.31
C THR A 600 30.03 18.39 25.41
N ARG A 601 30.16 19.49 26.17
CA ARG A 601 29.03 20.09 26.90
C ARG A 601 28.68 21.41 26.20
N LEU A 602 27.58 21.39 25.47
CA LEU A 602 26.77 22.58 25.24
C LEU A 602 26.17 22.98 26.60
N SER A 603 26.16 24.28 26.85
CA SER A 603 25.64 24.98 28.04
C SER A 603 24.33 24.43 28.59
N GLU A 604 24.29 24.17 29.91
CA GLU A 604 23.06 24.19 30.71
C GLU A 604 23.02 25.48 31.55
N PRO A 605 21.83 26.02 31.88
CA PRO A 605 21.68 27.10 32.84
C PRO A 605 21.84 26.62 34.29
N GLU A 606 22.07 27.60 35.16
CA GLU A 606 22.47 27.52 36.56
C GLU A 606 21.60 26.65 37.49
N ASP A 607 22.29 26.13 38.51
CA ASP A 607 21.83 25.48 39.74
C ASP A 607 20.64 26.18 40.42
N GLU A 608 19.67 25.40 40.91
CA GLU A 608 19.17 25.58 42.27
C GLU A 608 18.87 24.23 42.96
N THR A 609 19.75 23.91 43.91
CA THR A 609 19.51 23.27 45.21
C THR A 609 19.57 21.74 45.41
N ALA A 610 20.33 21.45 46.46
CA ALA A 610 20.70 20.22 47.14
C ALA A 610 19.56 19.22 47.50
N PRO A 611 19.90 17.97 47.86
CA PRO A 611 19.03 16.81 47.73
C PRO A 611 18.09 16.64 48.91
N GLY A 612 16.78 16.74 48.65
CA GLY A 612 15.71 16.36 49.55
C GLY A 612 14.93 15.16 49.03
N THR A 613 15.01 14.04 49.76
CA THR A 613 14.03 12.94 49.85
C THR A 613 13.22 12.56 48.59
N ALA A 614 13.48 11.37 48.06
CA ALA A 614 12.67 10.70 47.05
C ALA A 614 11.18 10.61 47.47
N GLY A 615 10.39 11.59 47.05
CA GLY A 615 8.93 11.53 47.03
C GLY A 615 8.46 10.83 45.76
N LYS A 616 7.45 9.96 45.89
CA LYS A 616 6.79 9.30 44.74
C LYS A 616 6.39 10.34 43.69
N PRO A 617 6.51 10.04 42.38
CA PRO A 617 6.08 10.97 41.33
C PRO A 617 4.62 11.35 41.55
N ASP A 618 4.31 12.65 41.48
CA ASP A 618 2.97 13.18 41.77
C ASP A 618 1.97 12.67 40.72
N ALA A 619 1.29 11.58 41.06
CA ALA A 619 0.44 10.84 40.14
C ALA A 619 -0.69 11.70 39.55
N ARG A 620 -1.13 12.73 40.29
CA ARG A 620 -2.15 13.68 39.81
C ARG A 620 -1.63 14.59 38.70
N GLU A 621 -0.36 14.96 38.75
CA GLU A 621 0.25 15.80 37.72
C GLU A 621 0.53 14.99 36.45
N ILE A 622 0.96 13.73 36.58
CA ILE A 622 1.10 12.79 35.46
C ILE A 622 -0.26 12.57 34.77
N GLU A 623 -1.32 12.35 35.54
CA GLU A 623 -2.67 12.13 34.98
C GLU A 623 -3.19 13.38 34.25
N ARG A 624 -2.97 14.58 34.82
CA ARG A 624 -3.34 15.86 34.18
C ARG A 624 -2.58 16.08 32.87
N LEU A 625 -1.27 15.81 32.84
CA LEU A 625 -0.45 15.91 31.63
C LEU A 625 -0.86 14.86 30.59
N TYR A 626 -1.31 13.68 31.04
CA TYR A 626 -1.75 12.61 30.16
C TYR A 626 -3.06 12.98 29.46
N GLN A 627 -4.03 13.52 30.21
CA GLN A 627 -5.29 14.03 29.64
C GLN A 627 -5.04 15.19 28.68
N ALA A 628 -4.20 16.16 29.05
CA ALA A 628 -3.84 17.27 28.17
C ALA A 628 -3.14 16.80 26.87
N GLY A 629 -2.25 15.81 26.96
CA GLY A 629 -1.60 15.20 25.80
C GLY A 629 -2.56 14.41 24.91
N ALA A 630 -3.50 13.68 25.50
CA ALA A 630 -4.53 12.94 24.78
C ALA A 630 -5.53 13.87 24.08
N ASP A 631 -5.94 14.97 24.72
CA ASP A 631 -6.84 15.97 24.14
C ASP A 631 -6.19 16.73 22.98
N ALA A 632 -4.91 17.11 23.13
CA ALA A 632 -4.15 17.73 22.04
C ALA A 632 -3.97 16.76 20.86
N TYR A 633 -3.76 15.46 21.14
CA TYR A 633 -3.66 14.42 20.13
C TYR A 633 -4.98 14.23 19.37
N ALA A 634 -6.12 14.21 20.08
CA ALA A 634 -7.44 14.10 19.47
C ALA A 634 -7.80 15.29 18.57
N LYS A 635 -7.26 16.47 18.89
CA LYS A 635 -7.40 17.70 18.09
C LYS A 635 -6.41 17.82 16.93
N GLY A 636 -5.49 16.86 16.77
CA GLY A 636 -4.47 16.86 15.71
C GLY A 636 -3.27 17.79 15.97
N GLU A 637 -3.17 18.36 17.18
CA GLU A 637 -2.07 19.24 17.59
C GLU A 637 -0.87 18.40 18.09
N TYR A 638 -0.25 17.65 17.17
CA TYR A 638 0.78 16.65 17.48
C TYR A 638 2.02 17.21 18.19
N GLY A 639 2.40 18.46 17.93
CA GLY A 639 3.50 19.13 18.64
C GLY A 639 3.23 19.27 20.15
N LYS A 640 2.07 19.83 20.51
CA LYS A 640 1.69 20.00 21.92
C LYS A 640 1.44 18.67 22.62
N ALA A 641 0.88 17.69 21.90
CA ALA A 641 0.71 16.33 22.43
C ALA A 641 2.07 15.69 22.75
N ALA A 642 3.06 15.81 21.86
CA ALA A 642 4.41 15.29 22.09
C ALA A 642 5.09 15.94 23.31
N ASP A 643 4.92 17.25 23.49
CA ASP A 643 5.52 17.98 24.61
C ASP A 643 4.92 17.55 25.96
N SER A 644 3.60 17.33 26.03
CA SER A 644 2.93 16.80 27.23
C SER A 644 3.44 15.40 27.60
N PHE A 645 3.60 14.50 26.63
CA PHE A 645 4.12 13.15 26.91
C PHE A 645 5.62 13.13 27.21
N ARG A 646 6.41 14.07 26.68
CA ARG A 646 7.81 14.27 27.10
C ARG A 646 7.91 14.73 28.55
N LYS A 647 7.04 15.66 28.98
CA LYS A 647 6.98 16.10 30.39
C LYS A 647 6.59 14.97 31.35
N ILE A 648 5.75 14.03 30.93
CA ILE A 648 5.48 12.83 31.73
C ILE A 648 6.75 11.98 31.86
N LEU A 649 7.52 11.81 30.78
CA LEU A 649 8.74 11.00 30.80
C LEU A 649 9.91 11.66 31.54
N THR A 650 9.87 12.97 31.77
CA THR A 650 10.80 13.63 32.70
C THR A 650 10.42 13.41 34.16
N LEU A 651 9.12 13.30 34.47
CA LEU A 651 8.62 13.05 35.83
C LEU A 651 8.63 11.56 36.21
N ASP A 652 8.33 10.67 35.25
CA ASP A 652 8.39 9.22 35.37
C ASP A 652 9.05 8.62 34.09
N PRO A 653 10.39 8.49 34.11
CA PRO A 653 11.15 7.95 32.97
C PRO A 653 10.79 6.50 32.59
N GLN A 654 10.14 5.75 33.49
CA GLN A 654 9.71 4.38 33.23
C GLN A 654 8.25 4.29 32.76
N ASN A 655 7.57 5.42 32.54
CA ASN A 655 6.18 5.44 32.10
C ASN A 655 6.02 4.88 30.68
N THR A 656 5.76 3.58 30.58
CA THR A 656 5.65 2.87 29.31
C THR A 656 4.49 3.36 28.44
N GLN A 657 3.43 3.92 29.03
CA GLN A 657 2.29 4.45 28.29
C GLN A 657 2.64 5.78 27.60
N ALA A 658 3.29 6.71 28.30
CA ALA A 658 3.74 7.98 27.72
C ALA A 658 4.79 7.76 26.62
N LYS A 659 5.70 6.79 26.79
CA LYS A 659 6.71 6.44 25.77
C LYS A 659 6.07 5.92 24.48
N LYS A 660 5.09 5.02 24.59
CA LYS A 660 4.34 4.50 23.43
C LYS A 660 3.50 5.59 22.75
N ALA A 661 2.86 6.47 23.53
CA ALA A 661 2.10 7.59 23.00
C ALA A 661 3.00 8.56 22.21
N LEU A 662 4.16 8.90 22.77
CA LEU A 662 5.16 9.76 22.11
C LEU A 662 5.72 9.13 20.82
N GLU A 663 6.06 7.85 20.84
CA GLU A 663 6.52 7.12 19.64
C GLU A 663 5.44 7.10 18.53
N ARG A 664 4.17 6.98 18.91
CA ARG A 664 3.03 7.01 17.98
C ARG A 664 2.86 8.40 17.37
N ILE A 665 3.04 9.47 18.15
CA ILE A 665 2.97 10.86 17.70
C ILE A 665 4.12 11.19 16.74
N ILE A 666 5.36 10.79 17.07
CA ILE A 666 6.55 10.99 16.23
C ILE A 666 6.42 10.27 14.87
N ARG A 667 5.69 9.16 14.82
CA ARG A 667 5.39 8.45 13.56
C ARG A 667 4.30 9.12 12.72
N LEU A 668 3.42 9.91 13.34
CA LEU A 668 2.32 10.60 12.68
C LEU A 668 2.67 12.04 12.26
N SER A 669 3.73 12.63 12.83
CA SER A 669 4.28 13.93 12.44
C SER A 669 5.35 13.86 11.33
N ARG A 670 5.46 12.71 10.64
CA ARG A 670 6.22 12.47 9.40
C ARG A 670 5.24 12.38 8.24
#